data_AF-A0A5J4W5J3-F1
#
_entry.id   AF-A0A5J4W5J3-F1
#
_cell.length_a   1.000
_cell.length_b   1.000
_cell.length_c   1.000
_cell.angle_alpha   90.00
_cell.angle_beta   90.00
_cell.angle_gamma   90.00
#
_symmetry.space_group_name_H-M   'P 1'
#
loop_
_entity.id
_entity.type
_entity.pdbx_description
1 polymer ?
#
loop_
_entity_poly.entity_id
_entity_poly.type
_entity_poly.pdbx_seq_one_letter_code
_entity_poly.pdbx_strand_id
1 'polypeptide(L)'
;MNSEGSSYSYFPSLLTFLLYSSLLIVFTAAQEEDIETCPIGQKTFAFDDGEIICIPDTFCVAPQVVVDLDNRQYGCVDKCNNDEYLNVNEDHTTVSCVTPCPALKTSTILPTEVMKCVDSCPYGKFRFRRRDGSYICQTQCTDFEKALELDDGSIECIVNNCQDPTPVLQLNQSSSSGYQCVTTAECTLPQTTYTFNDITQVCVDSCPSDHYLIDIDQAQPMCYTNPVSPDPYCTSGQFININRNNQIECVDRCTGYKIPRRFDNGTIICVNSCPMNQQQFALEDQTYICIDQCNIGEINKYDPETKTFSCVLKDSCETSTNDTFERFEMDSGDLICIKKCSNSLVHVDVGTDIPICRAKCSGSQPYLNIDLNAKVSICVNTCPDGKIHADYGNGIIKCVEICPESKFMFRKDDSTAVCISKCQNNQIPIDMKNGNLFPVCKVNNCTNPSAPYINLTSTSSWNCISSNACSNQQYGNRYPTHIEQFEQWSYDKCVDQELSTAYDQGSNYYYIDGNSLGLFPNCSFNIPCKLLNTTNLAHSRINESAGHLVFLKSNFTQVYMVRINTTSSQQRLFISYPIGSANQFSISMTQEAIFYIYQGWTVFKTITFRVNDNIPGNYVILLSGNHVKLDLANCGFTGITTANINRGLVSCLNQATLNIDTLTVYPVTMTKDSIIYIGSTSGVVSINNSYFEGINRLTGNGAVIECYLNRSSGGITIHSNSIFVNCKSKYSFTLNSQSVTQDIGAIYILVSEGAYHQFNLRGAIYNTSGSSYIGKGLYIETDNLAEVMRRSELGTKFGVIQSNPKVNEICMMGIESSQKWLTIPLQYAVNNVTSGIYHLNNPNTTDWKYVDGQGNDNDFCGWIRFPCATFGKAVIRSITQHPEINSEVKIGIVEGFVLNTNITTQIDARGKKVSISNQLSYSDESSRDSQIVFLYVKGNGQYSFSNGTFSVTNCSLIDQGDAITTKYMIAMQQNSKSIEFKYCNFTTDFNVTTDTHGLLEINGGSVNIEQVTIYNVTMPECNFIKLNYGTGYVNISSSTFTGILSVASNGGSILFGEVNGSCSGIRLSNLTFTECISLDTTGKTYGGAIQLYTSGVGVDINNVQFKQCSGLNGGGMFIRQESS
;
A
#
# COMPACT_ATOMS: atom_id res chain seq x y z
N MET A 1 47.28 42.01 32.14
CA MET A 1 48.06 41.26 31.14
C MET A 1 47.16 41.16 29.91
N ASN A 2 46.98 42.25 29.17
CA ASN A 2 47.80 42.74 28.03
C ASN A 2 47.78 41.68 26.91
N SER A 3 47.33 41.92 25.67
CA SER A 3 47.23 43.15 24.85
C SER A 3 46.22 42.93 23.70
N GLU A 4 45.29 43.86 23.43
CA GLU A 4 45.28 44.84 22.30
C GLU A 4 44.98 44.23 20.91
N GLY A 5 44.13 44.78 20.03
CA GLY A 5 43.35 46.04 20.01
C GLY A 5 42.23 45.95 18.94
N SER A 6 41.05 46.52 19.21
CA SER A 6 40.55 47.84 18.73
C SER A 6 39.87 47.76 17.33
N SER A 7 38.76 48.40 16.99
CA SER A 7 37.92 49.43 17.63
C SER A 7 36.69 49.75 16.75
N TYR A 8 35.68 50.31 17.39
CA TYR A 8 34.42 50.90 16.89
C TYR A 8 34.55 51.97 15.77
N SER A 9 33.51 52.16 14.93
CA SER A 9 32.52 53.28 15.00
C SER A 9 31.90 53.72 13.64
N TYR A 10 30.56 53.91 13.64
CA TYR A 10 29.72 54.96 13.00
C TYR A 10 29.74 55.32 11.48
N PHE A 11 28.52 55.29 10.89
CA PHE A 11 27.85 55.98 9.73
C PHE A 11 28.54 57.19 9.03
N PRO A 12 28.10 57.71 7.82
CA PRO A 12 26.95 57.37 6.95
C PRO A 12 27.21 57.39 5.39
N SER A 13 26.24 56.92 4.58
CA SER A 13 25.84 57.45 3.24
C SER A 13 24.93 56.41 2.56
N LEU A 14 23.62 56.58 2.44
CA LEU A 14 22.94 57.45 1.48
C LEU A 14 23.64 57.49 0.11
N LEU A 15 23.24 56.59 -0.79
CA LEU A 15 23.00 56.79 -2.24
C LEU A 15 23.32 55.53 -3.06
N THR A 16 22.45 54.52 -3.03
CA THR A 16 22.20 53.67 -4.22
C THR A 16 20.82 53.02 -4.11
N PHE A 17 19.80 53.88 -4.05
CA PHE A 17 18.47 53.57 -4.56
C PHE A 17 18.58 53.56 -6.09
N LEU A 18 17.95 52.57 -6.73
CA LEU A 18 17.83 52.30 -8.16
C LEU A 18 18.86 51.32 -8.73
N LEU A 19 18.33 50.14 -9.07
CA LEU A 19 18.82 49.04 -9.93
C LEU A 19 18.84 47.72 -9.16
N TYR A 20 18.04 46.77 -9.67
CA TYR A 20 17.79 45.40 -9.20
C TYR A 20 16.64 45.17 -8.20
N SER A 21 15.44 45.60 -8.60
CA SER A 21 14.17 44.96 -8.19
C SER A 21 13.55 44.26 -9.40
N SER A 22 13.86 42.97 -9.60
CA SER A 22 13.07 42.02 -10.38
C SER A 22 13.76 40.66 -10.39
N LEU A 23 13.55 39.87 -9.34
CA LEU A 23 13.40 38.40 -9.41
C LEU A 23 13.12 37.88 -7.99
N LEU A 24 11.85 37.84 -7.63
CA LEU A 24 11.31 37.06 -6.52
C LEU A 24 9.82 36.89 -6.80
N ILE A 25 9.50 35.91 -7.66
CA ILE A 25 8.14 35.38 -7.78
C ILE A 25 8.12 34.09 -6.98
N VAL A 26 7.34 34.16 -5.91
CA VAL A 26 6.90 33.05 -5.07
C VAL A 26 5.88 32.26 -5.88
N PHE A 27 6.09 30.95 -6.03
CA PHE A 27 5.02 30.04 -6.44
C PHE A 27 4.13 29.77 -5.23
N THR A 28 3.00 30.47 -5.14
CA THR A 28 1.84 29.99 -4.38
C THR A 28 0.97 29.18 -5.35
N ALA A 29 0.86 27.87 -5.13
CA ALA A 29 -0.17 27.06 -5.74
C ALA A 29 -1.53 27.57 -5.24
N ALA A 30 -2.32 28.15 -6.15
CA ALA A 30 -3.71 28.47 -5.89
C ALA A 30 -4.55 27.20 -6.12
N GLN A 31 -5.42 26.91 -5.15
CA GLN A 31 -6.50 25.93 -5.25
C GLN A 31 -7.42 26.30 -6.42
N GLU A 32 -7.86 25.27 -7.14
CA GLU A 32 -9.01 25.32 -8.04
C GLU A 32 -10.27 25.65 -7.25
N GLU A 33 -10.83 26.84 -7.41
CA GLU A 33 -12.24 27.16 -7.19
C GLU A 33 -12.58 28.50 -7.93
N ASP A 34 -13.51 28.41 -8.88
CA ASP A 34 -14.29 29.44 -9.58
C ASP A 34 -13.57 30.64 -10.25
N ILE A 35 -13.10 30.44 -11.49
CA ILE A 35 -12.78 31.53 -12.45
C ILE A 35 -13.97 31.70 -13.40
N GLU A 36 -14.97 32.52 -13.06
CA GLU A 36 -16.07 32.82 -13.99
C GLU A 36 -16.16 34.29 -14.43
N THR A 37 -15.27 35.20 -14.00
CA THR A 37 -15.35 36.61 -14.46
C THR A 37 -14.00 37.20 -14.88
N CYS A 38 -13.89 37.56 -16.16
CA CYS A 38 -12.75 38.30 -16.70
C CYS A 38 -12.77 39.79 -16.27
N PRO A 39 -11.61 40.45 -16.13
CA PRO A 39 -11.52 41.88 -15.84
C PRO A 39 -12.24 42.76 -16.88
N ILE A 40 -12.71 43.94 -16.46
CA ILE A 40 -13.38 44.93 -17.33
C ILE A 40 -12.50 45.27 -18.55
N GLY A 41 -13.05 45.11 -19.77
CA GLY A 41 -12.35 45.32 -21.05
C GLY A 41 -11.76 44.04 -21.67
N GLN A 42 -12.02 42.89 -21.06
CA GLN A 42 -11.68 41.56 -21.58
C GLN A 42 -12.92 40.67 -21.62
N LYS A 43 -12.93 39.77 -22.60
CA LYS A 43 -13.93 38.70 -22.74
C LYS A 43 -13.30 37.35 -22.54
N THR A 44 -14.12 36.43 -22.09
CA THR A 44 -13.79 35.02 -21.92
C THR A 44 -13.64 34.35 -23.29
N PHE A 45 -12.53 33.63 -23.51
CA PHE A 45 -12.30 32.76 -24.66
C PHE A 45 -11.97 31.36 -24.16
N ALA A 46 -12.57 30.34 -24.78
CA ALA A 46 -12.31 28.95 -24.49
C ALA A 46 -11.55 28.31 -25.66
N PHE A 47 -10.46 27.63 -25.36
CA PHE A 47 -9.80 26.72 -26.29
C PHE A 47 -10.67 25.48 -26.56
N ASP A 48 -10.31 24.68 -27.56
CA ASP A 48 -11.03 23.45 -27.92
C ASP A 48 -11.05 22.42 -26.80
N ASP A 49 -10.01 22.43 -25.97
CA ASP A 49 -9.90 21.61 -24.76
C ASP A 49 -10.70 22.17 -23.58
N GLY A 50 -11.43 23.27 -23.73
CA GLY A 50 -12.25 23.90 -22.67
C GLY A 50 -11.47 24.77 -21.69
N GLU A 51 -10.14 24.90 -21.80
CA GLU A 51 -9.36 25.85 -21.00
C GLU A 51 -9.81 27.29 -21.34
N ILE A 52 -10.09 28.08 -20.29
CA ILE A 52 -10.60 29.43 -20.42
C ILE A 52 -9.48 30.45 -20.17
N ILE A 53 -9.33 31.42 -21.07
CA ILE A 53 -8.49 32.60 -20.89
C ILE A 53 -9.30 33.89 -21.06
N CYS A 54 -8.78 34.99 -20.52
CA CYS A 54 -9.31 36.32 -20.78
C CYS A 54 -8.54 36.99 -21.92
N ILE A 55 -9.25 37.40 -22.97
CA ILE A 55 -8.68 38.10 -24.13
C ILE A 55 -9.27 39.51 -24.24
N PRO A 56 -8.56 40.49 -24.85
CA PRO A 56 -9.10 41.84 -25.03
C PRO A 56 -10.43 41.83 -25.81
N ASP A 57 -11.40 42.65 -25.38
CA ASP A 57 -12.69 42.79 -26.09
C ASP A 57 -12.52 43.26 -27.55
N THR A 58 -11.42 43.95 -27.82
CA THR A 58 -11.04 44.50 -29.13
C THR A 58 -10.24 43.53 -30.02
N PHE A 59 -9.99 42.28 -29.58
CA PHE A 59 -9.09 41.37 -30.30
C PHE A 59 -9.55 41.06 -31.74
N CYS A 60 -10.85 40.87 -31.96
CA CYS A 60 -11.44 40.76 -33.30
C CYS A 60 -12.46 41.86 -33.55
N VAL A 61 -12.50 42.36 -34.78
CA VAL A 61 -13.48 43.36 -35.21
C VAL A 61 -14.67 42.64 -35.82
N ALA A 62 -15.90 42.95 -35.40
CA ALA A 62 -17.11 42.38 -35.98
C ALA A 62 -17.10 42.52 -37.51
N PRO A 63 -17.43 41.46 -38.29
CA PRO A 63 -18.17 40.25 -37.90
C PRO A 63 -17.31 39.04 -37.48
N GLN A 64 -16.01 39.23 -37.20
CA GLN A 64 -15.10 38.12 -36.88
C GLN A 64 -15.29 37.59 -35.46
N VAL A 65 -15.17 36.28 -35.32
CA VAL A 65 -15.15 35.55 -34.04
C VAL A 65 -13.75 35.02 -33.76
N VAL A 66 -13.45 34.85 -32.47
CA VAL A 66 -12.17 34.27 -32.03
C VAL A 66 -12.32 32.76 -32.05
N VAL A 67 -11.40 32.07 -32.69
CA VAL A 67 -11.42 30.60 -32.82
C VAL A 67 -10.03 30.06 -32.49
N ASP A 68 -10.01 28.92 -31.79
CA ASP A 68 -8.80 28.15 -31.54
C ASP A 68 -8.28 27.56 -32.86
N LEU A 69 -6.99 27.78 -33.15
CA LEU A 69 -6.29 27.31 -34.33
C LEU A 69 -5.38 26.10 -34.02
N ASP A 70 -5.52 25.49 -32.84
CA ASP A 70 -4.70 24.41 -32.28
C ASP A 70 -3.32 24.89 -31.73
N ASN A 71 -2.64 24.03 -30.96
CA ASN A 71 -1.40 24.32 -30.23
C ASN A 71 -1.47 25.56 -29.32
N ARG A 72 -2.64 25.80 -28.71
CA ARG A 72 -2.95 26.98 -27.88
C ARG A 72 -2.80 28.30 -28.63
N GLN A 73 -2.98 28.31 -29.95
CA GLN A 73 -3.05 29.52 -30.76
C GLN A 73 -4.52 29.89 -31.02
N TYR A 74 -4.85 31.17 -30.96
CA TYR A 74 -6.20 31.66 -31.27
C TYR A 74 -6.13 32.82 -32.27
N GLY A 75 -7.10 32.89 -33.16
CA GLY A 75 -7.13 33.88 -34.25
C GLY A 75 -8.54 34.36 -34.56
N CYS A 76 -8.62 35.42 -35.37
CA CYS A 76 -9.88 35.98 -35.85
C CYS A 76 -10.28 35.34 -37.17
N VAL A 77 -11.49 34.81 -37.25
CA VAL A 77 -12.08 34.25 -38.47
C VAL A 77 -13.49 34.77 -38.66
N ASP A 78 -13.94 34.87 -39.91
CA ASP A 78 -15.30 35.31 -40.21
C ASP A 78 -16.32 34.30 -39.66
N LYS A 79 -17.39 34.80 -39.02
CA LYS A 79 -18.44 33.95 -38.45
C LYS A 79 -19.18 33.19 -39.56
N CYS A 80 -19.35 31.88 -39.40
CA CYS A 80 -20.16 31.05 -40.28
C CYS A 80 -21.66 31.40 -40.18
N ASN A 81 -22.45 30.96 -41.18
CA ASN A 81 -23.90 31.13 -41.14
C ASN A 81 -24.53 30.32 -40.00
N ASN A 82 -25.79 30.63 -39.63
CA ASN A 82 -26.46 30.08 -38.44
C ASN A 82 -26.63 28.55 -38.40
N ASP A 83 -26.32 27.85 -39.48
CA ASP A 83 -26.41 26.38 -39.57
C ASP A 83 -25.05 25.72 -39.86
N GLU A 84 -23.95 26.48 -39.98
CA GLU A 84 -22.62 25.99 -40.37
C GLU A 84 -21.61 25.98 -39.20
N TYR A 85 -20.78 24.95 -39.14
CA TYR A 85 -19.73 24.79 -38.13
C TYR A 85 -18.39 25.28 -38.65
N LEU A 86 -17.62 25.95 -37.80
CA LEU A 86 -16.22 26.27 -38.07
C LEU A 86 -15.37 25.01 -38.00
N ASN A 87 -14.73 24.63 -39.10
CA ASN A 87 -13.79 23.52 -39.19
C ASN A 87 -12.38 24.04 -39.49
N VAL A 88 -11.46 23.80 -38.57
CA VAL A 88 -10.02 23.99 -38.78
C VAL A 88 -9.48 22.71 -39.41
N ASN A 89 -8.82 22.78 -40.57
CA ASN A 89 -8.24 21.59 -41.20
C ASN A 89 -7.13 20.95 -40.34
N GLU A 90 -6.83 19.67 -40.58
CA GLU A 90 -5.83 18.88 -39.83
C GLU A 90 -4.41 19.45 -39.88
N ASP A 91 -4.08 20.26 -40.89
CA ASP A 91 -2.79 20.94 -41.00
C ASP A 91 -2.73 22.28 -40.24
N HIS A 92 -3.83 22.67 -39.59
CA HIS A 92 -4.02 23.91 -38.84
C HIS A 92 -3.84 25.19 -39.68
N THR A 93 -3.84 25.09 -41.02
CA THR A 93 -3.54 26.24 -41.90
C THR A 93 -4.78 26.95 -42.44
N THR A 94 -5.93 26.29 -42.45
CA THR A 94 -7.17 26.83 -43.04
C THR A 94 -8.38 26.57 -42.17
N VAL A 95 -9.24 27.59 -42.04
CA VAL A 95 -10.55 27.50 -41.38
C VAL A 95 -11.66 27.65 -42.43
N SER A 96 -12.67 26.78 -42.38
CA SER A 96 -13.79 26.72 -43.33
C SER A 96 -15.12 26.50 -42.62
N CYS A 97 -16.22 26.94 -43.22
CA CYS A 97 -17.57 26.67 -42.73
C CYS A 97 -18.11 25.38 -43.37
N VAL A 98 -18.61 24.43 -42.57
CA VAL A 98 -19.05 23.11 -43.03
C VAL A 98 -20.40 22.69 -42.46
N THR A 99 -21.13 21.87 -43.22
CA THR A 99 -22.36 21.17 -42.81
C THR A 99 -22.44 19.79 -43.46
N PRO A 100 -22.40 18.67 -42.71
CA PRO A 100 -22.05 18.50 -41.28
C PRO A 100 -20.52 18.58 -41.04
N CYS A 101 -20.08 18.46 -39.77
CA CYS A 101 -18.65 18.32 -39.45
C CYS A 101 -18.02 17.09 -40.13
N PRO A 102 -16.71 17.11 -40.44
CA PRO A 102 -15.99 15.95 -40.96
C PRO A 102 -16.12 14.75 -40.02
N ALA A 103 -16.12 13.53 -40.56
CA ALA A 103 -16.39 12.30 -39.81
C ALA A 103 -15.48 12.07 -38.58
N LEU A 104 -14.27 12.65 -38.58
CA LEU A 104 -13.31 12.54 -37.49
C LEU A 104 -13.48 13.62 -36.40
N LYS A 105 -14.25 14.69 -36.66
CA LYS A 105 -14.47 15.81 -35.74
C LYS A 105 -15.88 15.80 -35.16
N THR A 106 -16.03 16.34 -33.96
CA THR A 106 -17.31 16.40 -33.24
C THR A 106 -17.90 17.80 -33.34
N SER A 107 -19.18 17.91 -33.70
CA SER A 107 -19.90 19.18 -33.65
C SER A 107 -20.16 19.58 -32.20
N THR A 108 -19.77 20.79 -31.82
CA THR A 108 -20.04 21.33 -30.48
C THR A 108 -20.41 22.81 -30.55
N ILE A 109 -21.00 23.31 -29.46
CA ILE A 109 -21.21 24.74 -29.22
C ILE A 109 -20.29 25.10 -28.06
N LEU A 110 -19.29 25.94 -28.31
CA LEU A 110 -18.39 26.44 -27.27
C LEU A 110 -19.15 27.34 -26.29
N PRO A 111 -18.64 27.57 -25.06
CA PRO A 111 -19.25 28.51 -24.09
C PRO A 111 -19.49 29.92 -24.64
N THR A 112 -18.77 30.29 -25.71
CA THR A 112 -18.90 31.55 -26.46
C THR A 112 -20.01 31.53 -27.52
N GLU A 113 -20.89 30.52 -27.52
CA GLU A 113 -21.96 30.27 -28.50
C GLU A 113 -21.50 30.04 -29.96
N VAL A 114 -20.21 29.73 -30.16
CA VAL A 114 -19.64 29.45 -31.47
C VAL A 114 -19.83 27.97 -31.82
N MET A 115 -20.45 27.68 -32.97
CA MET A 115 -20.55 26.33 -33.54
C MET A 115 -19.22 25.93 -34.19
N LYS A 116 -18.59 24.89 -33.66
CA LYS A 116 -17.26 24.42 -34.13
C LYS A 116 -17.22 22.90 -34.28
N CYS A 117 -16.41 22.43 -35.23
CA CYS A 117 -15.96 21.05 -35.32
C CYS A 117 -14.65 20.92 -34.53
N VAL A 118 -14.68 20.18 -33.42
CA VAL A 118 -13.53 19.99 -32.53
C VAL A 118 -12.94 18.59 -32.68
N ASP A 119 -11.61 18.49 -32.61
CA ASP A 119 -10.89 17.21 -32.64
C ASP A 119 -11.04 16.44 -31.32
N SER A 120 -11.23 17.17 -30.22
CA SER A 120 -11.37 16.65 -28.85
C SER A 120 -12.54 17.32 -28.13
N CYS A 121 -13.14 16.65 -27.15
CA CYS A 121 -14.21 17.25 -26.36
C CYS A 121 -13.68 18.29 -25.35
N PRO A 122 -14.47 19.31 -25.01
CA PRO A 122 -14.08 20.31 -24.00
C PRO A 122 -13.80 19.69 -22.62
N TYR A 123 -13.01 20.38 -21.80
CA TYR A 123 -12.63 19.96 -20.43
C TYR A 123 -13.83 19.49 -19.61
N GLY A 124 -13.68 18.35 -18.93
CA GLY A 124 -14.75 17.71 -18.15
C GLY A 124 -15.77 16.93 -18.98
N LYS A 125 -15.64 16.93 -20.31
CA LYS A 125 -16.45 16.09 -21.21
C LYS A 125 -15.60 15.08 -21.96
N PHE A 126 -16.14 13.90 -22.18
CA PHE A 126 -15.55 12.86 -23.00
C PHE A 126 -16.37 12.68 -24.29
N ARG A 127 -15.73 12.11 -25.31
CA ARG A 127 -16.36 11.82 -26.59
C ARG A 127 -17.13 10.49 -26.50
N PHE A 128 -18.45 10.54 -26.63
CA PHE A 128 -19.33 9.38 -26.71
C PHE A 128 -19.71 9.13 -28.18
N ARG A 129 -19.71 7.88 -28.64
CA ARG A 129 -20.17 7.53 -29.99
C ARG A 129 -21.55 6.88 -29.91
N ARG A 130 -22.52 7.44 -30.63
CA ARG A 130 -23.88 6.92 -30.74
C ARG A 130 -23.94 5.66 -31.60
N ARG A 131 -25.01 4.88 -31.46
CA ARG A 131 -25.33 3.68 -32.25
C ARG A 131 -25.37 3.94 -33.75
N ASP A 132 -25.71 5.15 -34.17
CA ASP A 132 -25.69 5.58 -35.57
C ASP A 132 -24.28 5.90 -36.13
N GLY A 133 -23.26 5.78 -35.28
CA GLY A 133 -21.86 6.03 -35.62
C GLY A 133 -21.42 7.49 -35.45
N SER A 134 -22.32 8.41 -35.13
CA SER A 134 -22.02 9.81 -34.84
C SER A 134 -21.38 9.98 -33.45
N TYR A 135 -20.73 11.13 -33.21
CA TYR A 135 -20.09 11.43 -31.93
C TYR A 135 -20.72 12.64 -31.24
N ILE A 136 -20.75 12.63 -29.91
CA ILE A 136 -21.22 13.73 -29.06
C ILE A 136 -20.32 13.87 -27.84
N CYS A 137 -20.13 15.09 -27.36
CA CYS A 137 -19.39 15.36 -26.14
C CYS A 137 -20.31 15.32 -24.92
N GLN A 138 -20.03 14.43 -23.96
CA GLN A 138 -20.82 14.19 -22.76
C GLN A 138 -19.97 14.40 -21.50
N THR A 139 -20.54 14.95 -20.43
CA THR A 139 -19.83 15.08 -19.14
C THR A 139 -19.45 13.71 -18.59
N GLN A 140 -18.23 13.56 -18.07
CA GLN A 140 -17.75 12.29 -17.52
C GLN A 140 -18.66 11.79 -16.39
N CYS A 141 -19.11 10.53 -16.48
CA CYS A 141 -19.86 9.88 -15.42
C CYS A 141 -18.96 9.64 -14.20
N THR A 142 -19.52 9.70 -12.99
CA THR A 142 -18.75 9.49 -11.75
C THR A 142 -18.28 8.04 -11.60
N ASP A 143 -17.35 7.75 -10.68
CA ASP A 143 -16.56 6.51 -10.61
C ASP A 143 -17.35 5.18 -10.76
N PHE A 144 -18.63 5.14 -10.33
CA PHE A 144 -19.50 3.95 -10.41
C PHE A 144 -20.61 4.03 -11.47
N GLU A 145 -20.71 5.15 -12.18
CA GLU A 145 -21.70 5.40 -13.22
C GLU A 145 -21.14 5.08 -14.60
N LYS A 146 -22.00 4.60 -15.49
CA LYS A 146 -21.63 4.23 -16.85
C LYS A 146 -22.57 4.93 -17.84
N ALA A 147 -22.03 5.62 -18.85
CA ALA A 147 -22.80 6.34 -19.86
C ALA A 147 -23.48 5.39 -20.86
N LEU A 148 -24.81 5.43 -20.96
CA LEU A 148 -25.61 4.58 -21.85
C LEU A 148 -26.47 5.43 -22.79
N GLU A 149 -26.50 5.06 -24.08
CA GLU A 149 -27.44 5.63 -25.05
C GLU A 149 -28.80 4.92 -24.94
N LEU A 150 -29.84 5.67 -24.59
CA LEU A 150 -31.22 5.22 -24.57
C LEU A 150 -31.80 5.14 -26.01
N ASP A 151 -32.92 4.43 -26.20
CA ASP A 151 -33.55 4.26 -27.52
C ASP A 151 -34.07 5.57 -28.15
N ASP A 152 -34.20 6.64 -27.36
CA ASP A 152 -34.53 7.98 -27.86
C ASP A 152 -33.30 8.79 -28.32
N GLY A 153 -32.09 8.22 -28.23
CA GLY A 153 -30.83 8.84 -28.62
C GLY A 153 -30.22 9.77 -27.55
N SER A 154 -30.81 9.83 -26.35
CA SER A 154 -30.23 10.51 -25.19
C SER A 154 -29.16 9.64 -24.51
N ILE A 155 -28.21 10.28 -23.80
CA ILE A 155 -27.12 9.58 -23.09
C ILE A 155 -27.25 9.88 -21.59
N GLU A 156 -27.39 8.85 -20.77
CA GLU A 156 -27.51 8.96 -19.31
C GLU A 156 -26.39 8.22 -18.58
N CYS A 157 -25.91 8.79 -17.46
CA CYS A 157 -24.97 8.14 -16.55
C CYS A 157 -25.75 7.25 -15.59
N ILE A 158 -25.57 5.93 -15.67
CA ILE A 158 -26.33 4.95 -14.90
C ILE A 158 -25.41 4.18 -13.96
N VAL A 159 -25.71 4.17 -12.66
CA VAL A 159 -25.05 3.28 -11.68
C VAL A 159 -25.57 1.87 -11.86
N ASN A 160 -24.68 0.90 -12.05
CA ASN A 160 -25.07 -0.51 -12.05
C ASN A 160 -25.35 -1.00 -10.62
N ASN A 161 -26.57 -0.73 -10.14
CA ASN A 161 -27.06 -1.09 -8.80
C ASN A 161 -27.67 -2.49 -8.71
N CYS A 162 -27.35 -3.39 -9.64
CA CYS A 162 -27.86 -4.76 -9.62
C CYS A 162 -27.19 -5.54 -8.47
N GLN A 163 -27.74 -5.47 -7.25
CA GLN A 163 -27.20 -6.09 -6.02
C GLN A 163 -27.59 -7.57 -5.89
N ASP A 164 -26.91 -8.47 -6.60
CA ASP A 164 -26.72 -9.90 -6.27
C ASP A 164 -25.73 -10.50 -7.28
N PRO A 165 -25.16 -11.72 -7.13
CA PRO A 165 -24.01 -12.15 -7.95
C PRO A 165 -24.34 -12.57 -9.40
N THR A 166 -25.52 -12.23 -9.95
CA THR A 166 -25.96 -12.66 -11.31
C THR A 166 -26.92 -11.75 -12.13
N PRO A 167 -27.32 -10.51 -11.78
CA PRO A 167 -28.10 -9.68 -12.70
C PRO A 167 -27.24 -8.86 -13.67
N VAL A 168 -27.70 -8.83 -14.92
CA VAL A 168 -27.21 -8.08 -16.08
C VAL A 168 -28.14 -6.88 -16.33
N LEU A 169 -27.59 -5.72 -16.67
CA LEU A 169 -28.39 -4.54 -16.99
C LEU A 169 -28.91 -4.61 -18.44
N GLN A 170 -30.23 -4.56 -18.64
CA GLN A 170 -30.92 -4.56 -19.94
C GLN A 170 -31.67 -3.25 -20.17
N LEU A 171 -31.52 -2.67 -21.37
CA LEU A 171 -32.33 -1.52 -21.80
C LEU A 171 -33.76 -1.97 -22.12
N ASN A 172 -34.77 -1.35 -21.51
CA ASN A 172 -36.17 -1.74 -21.68
C ASN A 172 -37.09 -0.50 -21.84
N GLN A 173 -37.78 -0.43 -22.98
CA GLN A 173 -38.73 0.63 -23.36
C GLN A 173 -39.96 0.75 -22.43
N SER A 174 -40.23 -0.26 -21.60
CA SER A 174 -41.42 -0.30 -20.74
C SER A 174 -41.16 0.03 -19.28
N SER A 175 -39.91 0.33 -18.88
CA SER A 175 -39.60 0.82 -17.53
C SER A 175 -39.61 2.35 -17.49
N SER A 176 -40.02 2.94 -16.36
CA SER A 176 -40.00 4.39 -16.15
C SER A 176 -38.60 5.00 -16.08
N SER A 177 -37.55 4.17 -16.04
CA SER A 177 -36.14 4.54 -15.96
C SER A 177 -35.34 4.19 -17.22
N GLY A 178 -35.96 3.58 -18.26
CA GLY A 178 -35.28 3.21 -19.51
C GLY A 178 -34.44 1.93 -19.47
N TYR A 179 -34.19 1.34 -18.29
CA TYR A 179 -33.45 0.08 -18.09
C TYR A 179 -34.04 -0.79 -16.97
N GLN A 180 -33.62 -2.06 -16.89
CA GLN A 180 -33.99 -3.05 -15.87
C GLN A 180 -32.82 -4.02 -15.57
N CYS A 181 -32.72 -4.53 -14.34
CA CYS A 181 -31.82 -5.64 -14.01
C CYS A 181 -32.51 -6.97 -14.36
N VAL A 182 -31.88 -7.80 -15.19
CA VAL A 182 -32.38 -9.13 -15.59
C VAL A 182 -31.34 -10.20 -15.26
N THR A 183 -31.72 -11.46 -15.21
CA THR A 183 -30.75 -12.56 -15.08
C THR A 183 -29.98 -12.79 -16.39
N THR A 184 -28.81 -13.43 -16.33
CA THR A 184 -28.00 -13.82 -17.50
C THR A 184 -28.81 -14.60 -18.55
N ALA A 185 -29.80 -15.39 -18.12
CA ALA A 185 -30.67 -16.17 -18.97
C ALA A 185 -31.77 -15.34 -19.68
N GLU A 186 -32.01 -14.11 -19.23
CA GLU A 186 -33.08 -13.23 -19.73
C GLU A 186 -32.59 -12.25 -20.81
N CYS A 187 -31.28 -12.13 -21.05
CA CYS A 187 -30.76 -11.55 -22.30
C CYS A 187 -31.05 -12.51 -23.46
N THR A 188 -32.24 -12.41 -24.04
CA THR A 188 -32.69 -13.28 -25.15
C THR A 188 -32.41 -12.63 -26.51
N LEU A 189 -32.22 -13.47 -27.54
CA LEU A 189 -31.90 -13.05 -28.92
C LEU A 189 -32.79 -11.88 -29.40
N PRO A 190 -32.21 -10.81 -29.99
CA PRO A 190 -30.84 -10.75 -30.52
C PRO A 190 -29.76 -10.35 -29.50
N GLN A 191 -30.10 -10.20 -28.21
CA GLN A 191 -29.16 -9.73 -27.20
C GLN A 191 -28.30 -10.85 -26.61
N THR A 192 -27.04 -10.53 -26.30
CA THR A 192 -26.08 -11.37 -25.58
C THR A 192 -25.50 -10.62 -24.39
N THR A 193 -24.96 -11.32 -23.40
CA THR A 193 -24.30 -10.70 -22.25
C THR A 193 -22.88 -10.26 -22.59
N TYR A 194 -22.51 -9.05 -22.20
CA TYR A 194 -21.14 -8.54 -22.21
C TYR A 194 -20.67 -8.24 -20.78
N THR A 195 -19.45 -8.64 -20.45
CA THR A 195 -18.85 -8.43 -19.11
C THR A 195 -17.69 -7.44 -19.21
N PHE A 196 -17.74 -6.37 -18.44
CA PHE A 196 -16.70 -5.34 -18.35
C PHE A 196 -15.49 -5.81 -17.52
N ASN A 197 -14.38 -5.07 -17.65
CA ASN A 197 -13.15 -5.30 -16.86
C ASN A 197 -13.36 -5.19 -15.33
N ASP A 198 -14.41 -4.50 -14.90
CA ASP A 198 -14.82 -4.33 -13.49
C ASP A 198 -15.92 -5.33 -13.06
N ILE A 199 -16.04 -6.45 -13.77
CA ILE A 199 -17.00 -7.56 -13.58
C ILE A 199 -18.49 -7.22 -13.75
N THR A 200 -18.84 -5.98 -14.10
CA THR A 200 -20.23 -5.61 -14.38
C THR A 200 -20.72 -6.20 -15.71
N GLN A 201 -22.01 -6.55 -15.81
CA GLN A 201 -22.60 -7.16 -17.02
C GLN A 201 -23.75 -6.34 -17.60
N VAL A 202 -23.81 -6.24 -18.94
CA VAL A 202 -24.89 -5.60 -19.72
C VAL A 202 -25.42 -6.50 -20.83
N CYS A 203 -26.72 -6.44 -21.14
CA CYS A 203 -27.28 -7.08 -22.34
C CYS A 203 -27.01 -6.16 -23.53
N VAL A 204 -26.39 -6.70 -24.57
CA VAL A 204 -26.00 -5.96 -25.79
C VAL A 204 -26.54 -6.65 -27.02
N ASP A 205 -27.01 -5.89 -28.00
CA ASP A 205 -27.46 -6.45 -29.27
C ASP A 205 -26.28 -7.13 -29.98
N SER A 206 -26.54 -8.29 -30.61
CA SER A 206 -25.54 -8.97 -31.42
C SER A 206 -25.13 -8.07 -32.59
N CYS A 207 -23.83 -7.89 -32.77
CA CYS A 207 -23.31 -7.18 -33.93
C CYS A 207 -23.71 -7.89 -35.24
N PRO A 208 -23.96 -7.14 -36.33
CA PRO A 208 -24.01 -7.71 -37.67
C PRO A 208 -22.78 -8.58 -37.93
N SER A 209 -22.90 -9.62 -38.77
CA SER A 209 -21.82 -10.61 -38.99
C SER A 209 -20.50 -10.02 -39.51
N ASP A 210 -20.55 -8.79 -40.01
CA ASP A 210 -19.44 -7.98 -40.47
C ASP A 210 -19.04 -6.89 -39.45
N HIS A 211 -19.35 -7.03 -38.16
CA HIS A 211 -18.93 -6.08 -37.11
C HIS A 211 -18.45 -6.80 -35.84
N TYR A 212 -17.50 -6.20 -35.11
CA TYR A 212 -16.90 -6.68 -33.87
C TYR A 212 -17.32 -5.82 -32.67
N LEU A 213 -17.68 -6.45 -31.57
CA LEU A 213 -17.99 -5.76 -30.33
C LEU A 213 -16.68 -5.33 -29.64
N ILE A 214 -16.43 -4.02 -29.48
CA ILE A 214 -15.24 -3.45 -28.82
C ILE A 214 -15.66 -2.62 -27.62
N ASP A 215 -14.97 -2.83 -26.50
CA ASP A 215 -15.09 -2.04 -25.28
C ASP A 215 -14.03 -0.93 -25.26
N ILE A 216 -14.52 0.29 -25.13
CA ILE A 216 -13.73 1.53 -25.11
C ILE A 216 -13.86 2.24 -23.76
N ASP A 217 -14.03 1.46 -22.68
CA ASP A 217 -14.32 1.94 -21.32
C ASP A 217 -15.63 2.76 -21.26
N GLN A 218 -16.61 2.40 -22.11
CA GLN A 218 -17.98 2.95 -22.13
C GLN A 218 -18.99 1.85 -21.77
N ALA A 219 -20.10 2.20 -21.11
CA ALA A 219 -21.13 1.27 -20.62
C ALA A 219 -21.79 0.39 -21.68
N GLN A 220 -21.65 0.77 -22.94
CA GLN A 220 -22.15 0.05 -24.10
C GLN A 220 -20.96 -0.32 -24.98
N PRO A 221 -20.58 -1.60 -25.05
CA PRO A 221 -19.61 -2.04 -26.02
C PRO A 221 -20.21 -1.91 -27.41
N MET A 222 -19.39 -1.54 -28.40
CA MET A 222 -19.89 -1.08 -29.70
C MET A 222 -19.50 -2.02 -30.84
N CYS A 223 -20.39 -2.15 -31.83
CA CYS A 223 -20.14 -2.89 -33.05
C CYS A 223 -19.28 -2.08 -34.05
N TYR A 224 -18.11 -2.59 -34.40
CA TYR A 224 -17.15 -2.01 -35.34
C TYR A 224 -17.02 -2.86 -36.59
N THR A 225 -17.21 -2.30 -37.77
CA THR A 225 -17.09 -2.99 -39.07
C THR A 225 -15.80 -3.82 -39.23
N ASN A 226 -15.96 -5.04 -39.73
CA ASN A 226 -14.97 -6.04 -40.15
C ASN A 226 -14.44 -5.66 -41.56
N PRO A 227 -13.12 -5.57 -41.77
CA PRO A 227 -12.58 -4.93 -42.97
C PRO A 227 -12.55 -5.86 -44.18
N VAL A 228 -13.27 -5.49 -45.24
CA VAL A 228 -12.97 -5.89 -46.63
C VAL A 228 -12.73 -4.65 -47.50
N SER A 229 -11.70 -3.86 -47.15
CA SER A 229 -10.98 -2.88 -48.01
C SER A 229 -11.75 -1.64 -48.53
N PRO A 230 -11.08 -0.52 -48.91
CA PRO A 230 -9.75 -0.02 -48.52
C PRO A 230 -9.89 1.26 -47.66
N ASP A 231 -9.26 1.26 -46.48
CA ASP A 231 -9.32 2.26 -45.39
C ASP A 231 -10.62 2.30 -44.56
N PRO A 232 -10.55 2.44 -43.22
CA PRO A 232 -9.39 2.55 -42.30
C PRO A 232 -9.51 1.51 -41.13
N TYR A 233 -8.54 1.22 -40.25
CA TYR A 233 -7.71 2.17 -39.52
C TYR A 233 -6.27 1.69 -39.36
N CYS A 234 -6.00 0.38 -39.26
CA CYS A 234 -4.64 -0.13 -39.02
C CYS A 234 -4.22 -0.99 -40.21
N THR A 235 -3.14 -0.61 -40.88
CA THR A 235 -2.49 -1.48 -41.87
C THR A 235 -1.90 -2.72 -41.18
N SER A 236 -1.64 -3.80 -41.94
CA SER A 236 -1.01 -5.01 -41.39
C SER A 236 0.30 -4.64 -40.66
N GLY A 237 0.34 -4.85 -39.34
CA GLY A 237 1.47 -4.50 -38.48
C GLY A 237 1.21 -3.33 -37.50
N GLN A 238 0.06 -2.67 -37.57
CA GLN A 238 -0.35 -1.61 -36.65
C GLN A 238 -1.31 -2.11 -35.56
N PHE A 239 -1.25 -1.50 -34.38
CA PHE A 239 -2.07 -1.79 -33.22
C PHE A 239 -3.17 -0.75 -33.04
N ILE A 240 -4.34 -1.18 -32.57
CA ILE A 240 -5.43 -0.28 -32.19
C ILE A 240 -5.05 0.37 -30.85
N ASN A 241 -4.81 1.67 -30.82
CA ASN A 241 -4.64 2.44 -29.60
C ASN A 241 -5.87 3.33 -29.38
N ILE A 242 -6.39 3.32 -28.16
CA ILE A 242 -7.42 4.26 -27.73
C ILE A 242 -6.69 5.42 -27.07
N ASN A 243 -6.55 6.55 -27.75
CA ASN A 243 -5.79 7.67 -27.18
C ASN A 243 -6.52 8.30 -25.98
N ARG A 244 -5.91 9.33 -25.36
CA ARG A 244 -6.48 9.99 -24.16
C ARG A 244 -7.85 10.63 -24.38
N ASN A 245 -8.28 10.79 -25.63
CA ASN A 245 -9.56 11.38 -26.03
C ASN A 245 -10.58 10.31 -26.47
N ASN A 246 -10.35 9.03 -26.14
CA ASN A 246 -11.15 7.87 -26.57
C ASN A 246 -11.26 7.72 -28.10
N GLN A 247 -10.29 8.25 -28.86
CA GLN A 247 -10.22 8.02 -30.30
C GLN A 247 -9.45 6.73 -30.58
N ILE A 248 -9.95 5.94 -31.53
CA ILE A 248 -9.21 4.83 -32.09
C ILE A 248 -8.22 5.39 -33.10
N GLU A 249 -6.93 5.22 -32.80
CA GLU A 249 -5.83 5.48 -33.71
C GLU A 249 -5.05 4.19 -33.94
N CYS A 250 -4.29 4.18 -35.03
CA CYS A 250 -3.47 3.05 -35.40
C CYS A 250 -2.01 3.39 -35.27
N VAL A 251 -1.34 2.67 -34.38
CA VAL A 251 0.03 2.95 -33.98
C VAL A 251 0.92 1.76 -34.32
N ASP A 252 2.14 2.04 -34.78
CA ASP A 252 3.12 0.99 -35.05
C ASP A 252 3.62 0.33 -33.74
N ARG A 253 3.45 1.01 -32.59
CA ARG A 253 3.75 0.54 -31.23
C ARG A 253 2.85 1.22 -30.21
N CYS A 254 2.40 0.48 -29.18
CA CYS A 254 1.72 1.09 -28.04
C CYS A 254 2.64 2.10 -27.33
N THR A 255 2.12 3.29 -27.02
CA THR A 255 2.88 4.38 -26.38
C THR A 255 2.59 4.46 -24.87
N GLY A 256 3.58 4.84 -24.08
CA GLY A 256 3.45 5.00 -22.62
C GLY A 256 3.53 3.69 -21.85
N TYR A 257 2.68 3.51 -20.83
CA TYR A 257 2.60 2.29 -20.02
C TYR A 257 1.68 1.20 -20.63
N LYS A 258 1.17 1.42 -21.85
CA LYS A 258 0.22 0.50 -22.50
C LYS A 258 0.94 -0.69 -23.14
N ILE A 259 0.35 -1.86 -22.99
CA ILE A 259 0.78 -3.13 -23.59
C ILE A 259 -0.18 -3.55 -24.72
N PRO A 260 0.31 -4.15 -25.82
CA PRO A 260 -0.54 -4.68 -26.89
C PRO A 260 -1.19 -6.00 -26.43
N ARG A 261 -2.47 -5.96 -26.08
CA ARG A 261 -3.26 -7.14 -25.68
C ARG A 261 -4.01 -7.72 -26.88
N ARG A 262 -3.86 -9.02 -27.12
CA ARG A 262 -4.64 -9.81 -28.07
C ARG A 262 -5.88 -10.38 -27.38
N PHE A 263 -7.04 -10.17 -27.99
CA PHE A 263 -8.32 -10.74 -27.57
C PHE A 263 -8.61 -12.03 -28.36
N ASP A 264 -9.54 -12.86 -27.88
CA ASP A 264 -9.85 -14.20 -28.43
C ASP A 264 -10.23 -14.18 -29.93
N ASN A 265 -10.75 -13.04 -30.41
CA ASN A 265 -11.11 -12.84 -31.82
C ASN A 265 -9.92 -12.41 -32.70
N GLY A 266 -8.70 -12.34 -32.16
CA GLY A 266 -7.47 -11.97 -32.87
C GLY A 266 -7.15 -10.47 -32.89
N THR A 267 -8.04 -9.61 -32.38
CA THR A 267 -7.85 -8.16 -32.32
C THR A 267 -6.76 -7.79 -31.32
N ILE A 268 -5.89 -6.84 -31.66
CA ILE A 268 -4.80 -6.36 -30.79
C ILE A 268 -5.05 -4.91 -30.39
N ILE A 269 -5.22 -4.66 -29.10
CA ILE A 269 -5.54 -3.33 -28.53
C ILE A 269 -4.48 -2.94 -27.50
N CYS A 270 -4.03 -1.69 -27.52
CA CYS A 270 -3.16 -1.14 -26.49
C CYS A 270 -3.93 -0.85 -25.19
N VAL A 271 -3.68 -1.64 -24.13
CA VAL A 271 -4.33 -1.53 -22.81
C VAL A 271 -3.31 -1.28 -21.69
N ASN A 272 -3.71 -0.77 -20.53
CA ASN A 272 -2.78 -0.49 -19.43
C ASN A 272 -2.28 -1.75 -18.70
N SER A 273 -3.15 -2.75 -18.53
CA SER A 273 -2.85 -4.01 -17.83
C SER A 273 -3.91 -5.07 -18.15
N CYS A 274 -3.70 -6.31 -17.69
CA CYS A 274 -4.78 -7.31 -17.63
C CYS A 274 -5.82 -6.95 -16.53
N PRO A 275 -7.09 -7.39 -16.66
CA PRO A 275 -8.12 -7.28 -15.63
C PRO A 275 -7.71 -7.92 -14.29
N MET A 276 -8.29 -7.45 -13.18
CA MET A 276 -8.10 -8.10 -11.87
C MET A 276 -8.49 -9.58 -11.94
N ASN A 277 -7.65 -10.47 -11.39
CA ASN A 277 -7.78 -11.93 -11.41
C ASN A 277 -7.39 -12.64 -12.73
N GLN A 278 -6.88 -11.92 -13.72
CA GLN A 278 -6.30 -12.51 -14.92
C GLN A 278 -4.76 -12.44 -14.90
N GLN A 279 -4.12 -13.51 -15.33
CA GLN A 279 -2.68 -13.59 -15.51
C GLN A 279 -2.31 -13.17 -16.95
N GLN A 280 -1.26 -12.37 -17.07
CA GLN A 280 -0.72 -11.90 -18.35
C GLN A 280 0.23 -12.96 -18.93
N PHE A 281 0.05 -13.32 -20.20
CA PHE A 281 0.91 -14.24 -20.96
C PHE A 281 1.43 -13.58 -22.24
N ALA A 282 2.75 -13.48 -22.39
CA ALA A 282 3.42 -12.96 -23.58
C ALA A 282 3.40 -13.98 -24.74
N LEU A 283 3.01 -13.51 -25.93
CA LEU A 283 3.03 -14.25 -27.19
C LEU A 283 4.32 -13.96 -28.00
N GLU A 284 4.60 -14.80 -29.01
CA GLU A 284 5.80 -14.72 -29.85
C GLU A 284 5.96 -13.38 -30.61
N ASP A 285 4.86 -12.68 -30.88
CA ASP A 285 4.81 -11.44 -31.65
C ASP A 285 4.81 -10.17 -30.77
N GLN A 286 5.29 -10.28 -29.53
CA GLN A 286 5.33 -9.20 -28.54
C GLN A 286 3.95 -8.70 -28.08
N THR A 287 2.87 -9.41 -28.41
CA THR A 287 1.54 -9.19 -27.84
C THR A 287 1.33 -9.99 -26.56
N TYR A 288 0.31 -9.65 -25.78
CA TYR A 288 -0.05 -10.35 -24.54
C TYR A 288 -1.49 -10.85 -24.59
N ILE A 289 -1.78 -11.99 -23.96
CA ILE A 289 -3.15 -12.43 -23.68
C ILE A 289 -3.37 -12.44 -22.16
N CYS A 290 -4.58 -12.14 -21.72
CA CYS A 290 -4.96 -12.19 -20.31
C CYS A 290 -5.86 -13.41 -20.13
N ILE A 291 -5.50 -14.30 -19.21
CA ILE A 291 -6.23 -15.54 -18.97
C ILE A 291 -6.60 -15.64 -17.49
N ASP A 292 -7.74 -16.25 -17.19
CA ASP A 292 -8.16 -16.47 -15.80
C ASP A 292 -7.16 -17.38 -15.06
N GLN A 293 -6.94 -17.12 -13.77
CA GLN A 293 -6.11 -17.99 -12.95
C GLN A 293 -6.78 -19.36 -12.76
N CYS A 294 -6.07 -20.44 -13.10
CA CYS A 294 -6.55 -21.79 -12.87
C CYS A 294 -6.65 -22.12 -11.37
N ASN A 295 -7.59 -23.01 -11.01
CA ASN A 295 -7.78 -23.41 -9.61
C ASN A 295 -6.61 -24.26 -9.11
N ILE A 296 -6.48 -24.40 -7.78
CA ILE A 296 -5.47 -25.25 -7.14
C ILE A 296 -5.59 -26.70 -7.67
N GLY A 297 -4.54 -27.20 -8.34
CA GLY A 297 -4.49 -28.55 -8.93
C GLY A 297 -4.72 -28.59 -10.45
N GLU A 298 -5.09 -27.46 -11.05
CA GLU A 298 -5.18 -27.27 -12.50
C GLU A 298 -3.90 -26.59 -13.03
N ILE A 299 -3.60 -26.82 -14.30
CA ILE A 299 -2.52 -26.14 -15.05
C ILE A 299 -3.10 -25.54 -16.33
N ASN A 300 -2.45 -24.49 -16.82
CA ASN A 300 -2.81 -23.87 -18.09
C ASN A 300 -2.55 -24.84 -19.25
N LYS A 301 -3.53 -25.02 -20.14
CA LYS A 301 -3.43 -25.73 -21.41
C LYS A 301 -3.48 -24.74 -22.55
N TYR A 302 -2.43 -24.70 -23.37
CA TYR A 302 -2.34 -23.87 -24.56
C TYR A 302 -2.47 -24.71 -25.83
N ASP A 303 -3.46 -24.37 -26.67
CA ASP A 303 -3.62 -24.94 -28.00
C ASP A 303 -3.05 -23.97 -29.06
N PRO A 304 -1.95 -24.31 -29.74
CA PRO A 304 -1.32 -23.43 -30.72
C PRO A 304 -2.11 -23.28 -32.03
N GLU A 305 -3.05 -24.19 -32.35
CA GLU A 305 -3.87 -24.09 -33.57
C GLU A 305 -4.99 -23.07 -33.42
N THR A 306 -5.63 -23.05 -32.25
CA THR A 306 -6.68 -22.08 -31.93
C THR A 306 -6.13 -20.84 -31.21
N LYS A 307 -4.87 -20.90 -30.73
CA LYS A 307 -4.23 -19.88 -29.88
C LYS A 307 -4.99 -19.58 -28.59
N THR A 308 -5.69 -20.57 -28.04
CA THR A 308 -6.53 -20.43 -26.84
C THR A 308 -5.92 -21.09 -25.63
N PHE A 309 -6.19 -20.53 -24.45
CA PHE A 309 -5.86 -21.10 -23.16
C PHE A 309 -7.10 -21.74 -22.50
N SER A 310 -6.88 -22.79 -21.71
CA SER A 310 -7.92 -23.46 -20.90
C SER A 310 -7.29 -24.07 -19.64
N CYS A 311 -8.06 -24.24 -18.56
CA CYS A 311 -7.56 -24.93 -17.37
C CYS A 311 -7.83 -26.44 -17.46
N VAL A 312 -6.82 -27.26 -17.17
CA VAL A 312 -6.96 -28.72 -17.11
C VAL A 312 -6.33 -29.27 -15.84
N LEU A 313 -6.88 -30.34 -15.27
CA LEU A 313 -6.26 -31.02 -14.13
C LEU A 313 -4.83 -31.46 -14.48
N LYS A 314 -3.89 -31.28 -13.55
CA LYS A 314 -2.46 -31.59 -13.76
C LYS A 314 -2.20 -33.00 -14.31
N ASP A 315 -3.01 -33.98 -13.93
CA ASP A 315 -2.87 -35.38 -14.36
C ASP A 315 -3.62 -35.71 -15.66
N SER A 316 -4.48 -34.80 -16.13
CA SER A 316 -5.30 -34.98 -17.34
C SER A 316 -4.58 -34.60 -18.64
N CYS A 317 -3.48 -33.84 -18.55
CA CYS A 317 -2.72 -33.41 -19.73
C CYS A 317 -2.11 -34.58 -20.53
N GLU A 318 -1.75 -35.68 -19.86
CA GLU A 318 -1.10 -36.86 -20.48
C GLU A 318 -2.06 -38.02 -20.73
N THR A 319 -3.29 -37.98 -20.20
CA THR A 319 -4.24 -39.11 -20.22
C THR A 319 -5.38 -38.95 -21.24
N SER A 320 -5.46 -37.82 -21.94
CA SER A 320 -6.43 -37.67 -23.04
C SER A 320 -6.05 -38.64 -24.17
N THR A 321 -6.99 -39.50 -24.55
CA THR A 321 -6.83 -40.67 -25.43
C THR A 321 -6.38 -40.36 -26.87
N ASN A 322 -6.09 -39.11 -27.20
CA ASN A 322 -5.34 -38.71 -28.37
C ASN A 322 -4.05 -38.02 -27.92
N ASP A 323 -2.92 -38.68 -28.19
CA ASP A 323 -1.50 -38.44 -27.87
C ASP A 323 -0.93 -37.04 -28.27
N THR A 324 -1.73 -35.99 -28.20
CA THR A 324 -1.52 -34.70 -28.86
C THR A 324 -0.97 -33.62 -27.95
N PHE A 325 -1.10 -33.73 -26.63
CA PHE A 325 -0.59 -32.76 -25.66
C PHE A 325 0.44 -33.40 -24.72
N GLU A 326 1.37 -32.60 -24.22
CA GLU A 326 2.37 -32.98 -23.23
C GLU A 326 2.51 -31.89 -22.16
N ARG A 327 2.95 -32.29 -20.97
CA ARG A 327 3.36 -31.34 -19.94
C ARG A 327 4.73 -30.80 -20.30
N PHE A 328 4.85 -29.47 -20.33
CA PHE A 328 6.09 -28.76 -20.50
C PHE A 328 6.33 -27.90 -19.26
N GLU A 329 7.56 -27.94 -18.75
CA GLU A 329 8.00 -27.08 -17.66
C GLU A 329 8.80 -25.93 -18.25
N MET A 330 8.33 -24.72 -18.01
CA MET A 330 8.98 -23.49 -18.44
C MET A 330 10.22 -23.22 -17.58
N ASP A 331 11.14 -22.39 -18.07
CA ASP A 331 12.35 -22.06 -17.32
C ASP A 331 12.05 -21.22 -16.05
N SER A 332 10.82 -20.69 -15.91
CA SER A 332 10.27 -20.09 -14.67
C SER A 332 9.89 -21.11 -13.60
N GLY A 333 9.85 -22.42 -13.91
CA GLY A 333 9.32 -23.48 -13.04
C GLY A 333 7.82 -23.73 -13.20
N ASP A 334 7.12 -22.91 -14.00
CA ASP A 334 5.70 -23.10 -14.27
C ASP A 334 5.44 -24.30 -15.18
N LEU A 335 4.35 -25.02 -14.92
CA LEU A 335 3.90 -26.15 -15.74
C LEU A 335 2.79 -25.70 -16.70
N ILE A 336 2.99 -25.96 -17.98
CA ILE A 336 2.00 -25.73 -19.05
C ILE A 336 1.70 -27.04 -19.79
N CYS A 337 0.43 -27.25 -20.14
CA CYS A 337 0.00 -28.34 -21.00
C CYS A 337 -0.03 -27.85 -22.45
N ILE A 338 0.88 -28.33 -23.31
CA ILE A 338 1.02 -27.83 -24.68
C ILE A 338 0.96 -28.96 -25.71
N LYS A 339 0.50 -28.66 -26.92
CA LYS A 339 0.42 -29.62 -28.02
C LYS A 339 1.81 -30.11 -28.42
N LYS A 340 2.07 -31.43 -28.40
CA LYS A 340 3.35 -32.05 -28.80
C LYS A 340 3.82 -31.54 -30.16
N CYS A 341 5.09 -31.20 -30.26
CA CYS A 341 5.72 -30.93 -31.54
C CYS A 341 5.73 -32.18 -32.45
N SER A 342 5.89 -31.97 -33.76
CA SER A 342 6.16 -33.09 -34.68
C SER A 342 7.45 -33.83 -34.29
N ASN A 343 7.58 -35.12 -34.62
CA ASN A 343 8.67 -36.00 -34.14
C ASN A 343 10.12 -35.50 -34.40
N SER A 344 10.31 -34.55 -35.33
CA SER A 344 11.59 -33.90 -35.65
C SER A 344 11.87 -32.61 -34.87
N LEU A 345 10.90 -32.11 -34.10
CA LEU A 345 10.94 -30.86 -33.37
C LEU A 345 10.78 -31.10 -31.86
N VAL A 346 11.15 -30.11 -31.05
CA VAL A 346 11.08 -30.11 -29.58
C VAL A 346 10.63 -28.75 -29.08
N HIS A 347 9.90 -28.73 -27.96
CA HIS A 347 9.54 -27.48 -27.30
C HIS A 347 10.75 -26.83 -26.63
N VAL A 348 10.87 -25.52 -26.82
CA VAL A 348 11.95 -24.69 -26.30
C VAL A 348 11.34 -23.44 -25.70
N ASP A 349 11.61 -23.18 -24.42
CA ASP A 349 11.36 -21.88 -23.83
C ASP A 349 12.47 -20.91 -24.28
N VAL A 350 12.11 -19.74 -24.79
CA VAL A 350 13.04 -18.70 -25.24
C VAL A 350 12.83 -17.39 -24.47
N GLY A 351 12.26 -17.44 -23.27
CA GLY A 351 11.90 -16.24 -22.51
C GLY A 351 10.58 -15.63 -22.99
N THR A 352 9.68 -16.47 -23.48
CA THR A 352 8.29 -16.16 -23.81
C THR A 352 7.41 -17.01 -22.91
N ASP A 353 6.25 -16.51 -22.47
CA ASP A 353 5.36 -17.27 -21.56
C ASP A 353 4.71 -18.50 -22.24
N ILE A 354 5.09 -18.79 -23.50
CA ILE A 354 4.70 -19.95 -24.30
C ILE A 354 5.97 -20.56 -24.94
N PRO A 355 6.17 -21.88 -24.83
CA PRO A 355 7.30 -22.57 -25.46
C PRO A 355 7.05 -22.82 -26.97
N ILE A 356 8.14 -22.80 -27.75
CA ILE A 356 8.11 -22.87 -29.23
C ILE A 356 8.71 -24.17 -29.76
N CYS A 357 8.18 -24.72 -30.86
CA CYS A 357 8.74 -25.91 -31.51
C CYS A 357 9.98 -25.59 -32.36
N ARG A 358 11.13 -26.18 -32.03
CA ARG A 358 12.40 -26.04 -32.77
C ARG A 358 12.99 -27.39 -33.15
N ALA A 359 13.82 -27.42 -34.19
CA ALA A 359 14.49 -28.64 -34.62
C ALA A 359 15.46 -29.16 -33.55
N LYS A 360 15.53 -30.48 -33.40
CA LYS A 360 16.52 -31.11 -32.51
C LYS A 360 17.94 -30.79 -33.01
N CYS A 361 18.77 -30.29 -32.11
CA CYS A 361 20.20 -30.14 -32.36
C CYS A 361 20.84 -31.52 -32.56
N SER A 362 21.61 -31.70 -33.63
CA SER A 362 22.21 -32.99 -33.99
C SER A 362 23.53 -32.82 -34.74
N GLY A 363 24.33 -33.89 -34.82
CA GLY A 363 25.64 -33.86 -35.49
C GLY A 363 26.70 -33.08 -34.70
N SER A 364 27.41 -32.17 -35.36
CA SER A 364 28.51 -31.39 -34.77
C SER A 364 28.07 -30.26 -33.83
N GLN A 365 26.75 -30.01 -33.69
CA GLN A 365 26.18 -29.00 -32.80
C GLN A 365 25.04 -29.62 -31.98
N PRO A 366 25.34 -30.39 -30.93
CA PRO A 366 24.33 -31.16 -30.20
C PRO A 366 23.60 -30.38 -29.11
N TYR A 367 24.03 -29.16 -28.77
CA TYR A 367 23.50 -28.41 -27.62
C TYR A 367 22.62 -27.25 -28.04
N LEU A 368 21.52 -27.05 -27.34
CA LEU A 368 20.60 -25.95 -27.58
C LEU A 368 20.92 -24.78 -26.63
N ASN A 369 21.51 -23.72 -27.14
CA ASN A 369 21.76 -22.49 -26.38
C ASN A 369 20.59 -21.52 -26.54
N ILE A 370 20.04 -21.06 -25.41
CA ILE A 370 18.91 -20.12 -25.35
C ILE A 370 19.44 -18.76 -24.91
N ASP A 371 19.14 -17.71 -25.68
CA ASP A 371 19.38 -16.31 -25.32
C ASP A 371 18.03 -15.67 -24.97
N LEU A 372 17.79 -15.47 -23.67
CA LEU A 372 16.54 -14.91 -23.14
C LEU A 372 16.38 -13.42 -23.50
N ASN A 373 17.48 -12.68 -23.64
CA ASN A 373 17.43 -11.26 -23.99
C ASN A 373 17.10 -11.06 -25.46
N ALA A 374 17.67 -11.89 -26.32
CA ALA A 374 17.40 -11.87 -27.76
C ALA A 374 16.19 -12.72 -28.18
N LYS A 375 15.59 -13.48 -27.25
CA LYS A 375 14.47 -14.41 -27.48
C LYS A 375 14.71 -15.41 -28.62
N VAL A 376 15.95 -15.91 -28.74
CA VAL A 376 16.37 -16.84 -29.80
C VAL A 376 17.03 -18.07 -29.22
N SER A 377 16.95 -19.17 -29.98
CA SER A 377 17.68 -20.41 -29.68
C SER A 377 18.52 -20.83 -30.88
N ILE A 378 19.75 -21.30 -30.59
CA ILE A 378 20.73 -21.71 -31.60
C ILE A 378 21.40 -23.03 -31.18
N CYS A 379 21.63 -23.92 -32.15
CA CYS A 379 22.41 -25.13 -31.92
C CYS A 379 23.91 -24.80 -31.89
N VAL A 380 24.59 -25.23 -30.83
CA VAL A 380 26.02 -24.99 -30.62
C VAL A 380 26.76 -26.30 -30.40
N ASN A 381 28.05 -26.30 -30.74
CA ASN A 381 28.95 -27.44 -30.55
C ASN A 381 29.42 -27.61 -29.11
N THR A 382 29.41 -26.52 -28.33
CA THR A 382 29.72 -26.45 -26.90
C THR A 382 28.88 -25.35 -26.26
N CYS A 383 28.38 -25.55 -25.04
CA CYS A 383 27.71 -24.46 -24.31
C CYS A 383 28.65 -23.26 -24.11
N PRO A 384 28.16 -22.01 -24.25
CA PRO A 384 28.96 -20.81 -23.97
C PRO A 384 29.48 -20.78 -22.53
N ASP A 385 30.62 -20.12 -22.31
CA ASP A 385 31.21 -19.95 -20.98
C ASP A 385 30.20 -19.36 -19.99
N GLY A 386 30.06 -20.00 -18.83
CA GLY A 386 29.12 -19.62 -17.77
C GLY A 386 27.77 -20.32 -17.80
N LYS A 387 27.45 -21.12 -18.85
CA LYS A 387 26.21 -21.91 -18.92
C LYS A 387 26.43 -23.40 -18.57
N ILE A 388 25.39 -24.02 -18.04
CA ILE A 388 25.35 -25.39 -17.50
C ILE A 388 24.56 -26.29 -18.46
N HIS A 389 25.01 -27.54 -18.67
CA HIS A 389 24.25 -28.50 -19.47
C HIS A 389 23.08 -29.06 -18.66
N ALA A 390 21.86 -28.95 -19.16
CA ALA A 390 20.66 -29.50 -18.52
C ALA A 390 20.03 -30.58 -19.40
N ASP A 391 19.85 -31.80 -18.87
CA ASP A 391 19.16 -32.89 -19.55
C ASP A 391 17.65 -32.68 -19.42
N TYR A 392 16.96 -32.39 -20.52
CA TYR A 392 15.49 -32.26 -20.56
C TYR A 392 14.78 -33.54 -21.02
N GLY A 393 15.52 -34.67 -21.12
CA GLY A 393 14.99 -35.95 -21.59
C GLY A 393 14.90 -36.01 -23.12
N ASN A 394 14.59 -37.20 -23.65
CA ASN A 394 14.43 -37.46 -25.09
C ASN A 394 15.61 -37.02 -25.98
N GLY A 395 16.82 -36.97 -25.41
CA GLY A 395 18.06 -36.57 -26.10
C GLY A 395 18.26 -35.05 -26.23
N ILE A 396 17.52 -34.24 -25.48
CA ILE A 396 17.59 -32.76 -25.52
C ILE A 396 18.52 -32.26 -24.41
N ILE A 397 19.51 -31.47 -24.80
CA ILE A 397 20.48 -30.88 -23.89
C ILE A 397 20.48 -29.37 -24.08
N LYS A 398 20.04 -28.65 -23.04
CA LYS A 398 20.00 -27.18 -23.03
C LYS A 398 21.22 -26.59 -22.33
N CYS A 399 21.67 -25.42 -22.77
CA CYS A 399 22.62 -24.58 -22.04
C CYS A 399 21.85 -23.54 -21.20
N VAL A 400 21.82 -23.71 -19.88
CA VAL A 400 21.05 -22.87 -18.95
C VAL A 400 21.98 -22.09 -18.02
N GLU A 401 21.54 -20.91 -17.57
CA GLU A 401 22.32 -20.11 -16.60
C GLU A 401 22.09 -20.57 -15.15
N ILE A 402 20.88 -21.08 -14.87
CA ILE A 402 20.45 -21.59 -13.56
C ILE A 402 19.73 -22.91 -13.78
N CYS A 403 19.87 -23.88 -12.88
CA CYS A 403 19.11 -25.13 -12.98
C CYS A 403 17.61 -24.88 -12.68
N PRO A 404 16.67 -25.44 -13.47
CA PRO A 404 15.22 -25.35 -13.22
C PRO A 404 14.83 -25.92 -11.85
N GLU A 405 13.73 -25.44 -11.26
CA GLU A 405 13.28 -25.86 -9.92
C GLU A 405 12.99 -27.37 -9.80
N SER A 406 12.55 -28.05 -10.87
CA SER A 406 12.34 -29.51 -10.87
C SER A 406 13.61 -30.34 -10.92
N LYS A 407 14.76 -29.70 -11.16
CA LYS A 407 16.06 -30.34 -11.32
C LYS A 407 17.02 -29.81 -10.27
N PHE A 408 18.13 -30.51 -10.13
CA PHE A 408 19.21 -30.02 -9.28
C PHE A 408 20.52 -30.06 -10.04
N MET A 409 21.40 -29.17 -9.63
CA MET A 409 22.76 -29.12 -10.14
C MET A 409 23.52 -30.31 -9.58
N PHE A 410 23.96 -31.19 -10.45
CA PHE A 410 24.88 -32.28 -10.15
C PHE A 410 26.25 -31.95 -10.71
N ARG A 411 27.27 -32.03 -9.86
CA ARG A 411 28.65 -31.79 -10.28
C ARG A 411 29.35 -33.12 -10.58
N LYS A 412 29.85 -33.25 -11.80
CA LYS A 412 30.60 -34.42 -12.27
C LYS A 412 32.01 -34.46 -11.68
N ASP A 413 32.62 -35.63 -11.74
CA ASP A 413 33.98 -35.86 -11.23
C ASP A 413 35.02 -35.03 -12.03
N ASP A 414 34.73 -34.63 -13.28
CA ASP A 414 35.55 -33.73 -14.10
C ASP A 414 35.38 -32.23 -13.78
N SER A 415 34.71 -31.90 -12.68
CA SER A 415 34.35 -30.53 -12.23
C SER A 415 33.30 -29.80 -13.08
N THR A 416 32.80 -30.39 -14.17
CA THR A 416 31.68 -29.81 -14.93
C THR A 416 30.37 -29.96 -14.18
N ALA A 417 29.50 -28.94 -14.25
CA ALA A 417 28.16 -28.99 -13.68
C ALA A 417 27.16 -29.39 -14.74
N VAL A 418 26.18 -30.20 -14.36
CA VAL A 418 25.03 -30.58 -15.18
C VAL A 418 23.75 -30.51 -14.35
N CYS A 419 22.62 -30.13 -14.94
CA CYS A 419 21.32 -30.21 -14.27
C CYS A 419 20.67 -31.56 -14.58
N ILE A 420 20.30 -32.30 -13.54
CA ILE A 420 19.64 -33.61 -13.66
C ILE A 420 18.34 -33.66 -12.85
N SER A 421 17.42 -34.50 -13.28
CA SER A 421 16.20 -34.82 -12.52
C SER A 421 16.51 -35.71 -11.32
N LYS A 422 15.65 -35.66 -10.30
CA LYS A 422 15.71 -36.52 -9.12
C LYS A 422 15.68 -38.00 -9.51
N CYS A 423 16.66 -38.80 -9.05
CA CYS A 423 16.63 -40.25 -9.26
C CYS A 423 15.44 -40.88 -8.51
N GLN A 424 14.91 -42.00 -9.00
CA GLN A 424 13.80 -42.72 -8.34
C GLN A 424 14.16 -43.13 -6.90
N ASN A 425 13.15 -43.32 -6.04
CA ASN A 425 13.36 -43.80 -4.67
C ASN A 425 14.24 -45.07 -4.66
N ASN A 426 15.28 -45.07 -3.83
CA ASN A 426 16.35 -46.09 -3.73
C ASN A 426 17.43 -46.05 -4.82
N GLN A 427 17.43 -45.06 -5.71
CA GLN A 427 18.51 -44.82 -6.67
C GLN A 427 19.30 -43.56 -6.32
N ILE A 428 20.56 -43.55 -6.72
CA ILE A 428 21.50 -42.44 -6.58
C ILE A 428 22.13 -42.13 -7.95
N PRO A 429 22.37 -40.85 -8.27
CA PRO A 429 23.10 -40.47 -9.47
C PRO A 429 24.58 -40.80 -9.31
N ILE A 430 25.17 -41.53 -10.27
CA ILE A 430 26.58 -41.92 -10.29
C ILE A 430 27.23 -41.47 -11.60
N ASP A 431 28.31 -40.69 -11.51
CA ASP A 431 29.21 -40.43 -12.64
C ASP A 431 30.14 -41.64 -12.84
N MET A 432 30.01 -42.32 -13.99
CA MET A 432 30.78 -43.55 -14.29
C MET A 432 32.03 -43.31 -15.16
N LYS A 433 32.48 -42.06 -15.38
CA LYS A 433 33.67 -41.72 -16.20
C LYS A 433 33.71 -42.31 -17.63
N ASN A 434 32.59 -42.81 -18.17
CA ASN A 434 32.52 -43.48 -19.47
C ASN A 434 32.27 -42.53 -20.66
N GLY A 435 32.64 -41.25 -20.54
CA GLY A 435 32.39 -40.25 -21.59
C GLY A 435 30.93 -39.81 -21.73
N ASN A 436 30.04 -40.23 -20.81
CA ASN A 436 28.67 -39.75 -20.78
C ASN A 436 28.60 -38.29 -20.30
N LEU A 437 27.76 -37.48 -20.94
CA LEU A 437 27.57 -36.08 -20.55
C LEU A 437 26.86 -35.95 -19.20
N PHE A 438 25.94 -36.87 -18.87
CA PHE A 438 25.17 -36.88 -17.62
C PHE A 438 25.47 -38.11 -16.75
N PRO A 439 25.33 -38.00 -15.42
CA PRO A 439 25.41 -39.14 -14.50
C PRO A 439 24.25 -40.11 -14.70
N VAL A 440 24.43 -41.37 -14.28
CA VAL A 440 23.44 -42.43 -14.43
C VAL A 440 22.83 -42.77 -13.07
N CYS A 441 21.50 -42.78 -12.95
CA CYS A 441 20.82 -43.25 -11.74
C CYS A 441 21.02 -44.77 -11.56
N LYS A 442 21.52 -45.19 -10.40
CA LYS A 442 21.76 -46.60 -10.04
C LYS A 442 21.18 -46.91 -8.66
N VAL A 443 20.67 -48.13 -8.48
CA VAL A 443 20.11 -48.58 -7.19
C VAL A 443 21.20 -48.55 -6.11
N ASN A 444 20.95 -47.91 -4.98
CA ASN A 444 21.89 -47.87 -3.86
C ASN A 444 21.87 -49.17 -3.04
N ASN A 445 22.75 -50.10 -3.41
CA ASN A 445 23.02 -51.35 -2.70
C ASN A 445 24.04 -51.22 -1.52
N CYS A 446 24.61 -50.04 -1.24
CA CYS A 446 25.55 -49.82 -0.13
C CYS A 446 24.87 -49.36 1.17
N THR A 447 23.79 -50.04 1.53
CA THR A 447 23.03 -49.75 2.77
C THR A 447 23.52 -50.56 3.97
N ASN A 448 24.48 -51.48 3.77
CA ASN A 448 25.04 -52.30 4.84
C ASN A 448 26.06 -51.50 5.69
N PRO A 449 25.86 -51.35 7.02
CA PRO A 449 26.77 -50.61 7.90
C PRO A 449 28.24 -51.10 7.90
N SER A 450 28.46 -52.36 7.52
CA SER A 450 29.80 -52.96 7.46
C SER A 450 30.55 -52.67 6.14
N ALA A 451 29.83 -52.17 5.11
CA ALA A 451 30.40 -51.73 3.84
C ALA A 451 29.66 -50.48 3.29
N PRO A 452 29.71 -49.33 3.98
CA PRO A 452 28.91 -48.17 3.62
C PRO A 452 29.49 -47.33 2.47
N TYR A 453 30.70 -47.66 1.97
CA TYR A 453 31.41 -46.85 0.97
C TYR A 453 31.23 -47.42 -0.44
N ILE A 454 30.94 -46.55 -1.41
CA ILE A 454 30.93 -46.92 -2.83
C ILE A 454 32.36 -46.87 -3.36
N ASN A 455 32.87 -48.00 -3.82
CA ASN A 455 34.15 -48.11 -4.52
C ASN A 455 33.94 -47.85 -6.03
N LEU A 456 34.53 -46.76 -6.52
CA LEU A 456 34.46 -46.33 -7.93
C LEU A 456 35.81 -46.46 -8.66
N THR A 457 36.70 -47.34 -8.20
CA THR A 457 38.01 -47.54 -8.85
C THR A 457 37.94 -48.25 -10.20
N SER A 458 36.77 -48.75 -10.62
CA SER A 458 36.56 -49.33 -11.95
C SER A 458 35.62 -48.45 -12.79
N THR A 459 35.96 -48.27 -14.07
CA THR A 459 35.18 -47.47 -15.03
C THR A 459 33.87 -48.15 -15.46
N SER A 460 33.67 -49.43 -15.15
CA SER A 460 32.51 -50.21 -15.64
C SER A 460 31.60 -50.79 -14.56
N SER A 461 32.00 -50.77 -13.29
CA SER A 461 31.22 -51.31 -12.16
C SER A 461 31.61 -50.67 -10.82
N TRP A 462 30.68 -50.67 -9.86
CA TRP A 462 30.90 -50.19 -8.49
C TRP A 462 30.57 -51.30 -7.48
N ASN A 463 31.28 -51.32 -6.35
CA ASN A 463 31.09 -52.27 -5.26
C ASN A 463 31.04 -51.55 -3.92
N CYS A 464 30.40 -52.14 -2.91
CA CYS A 464 30.39 -51.64 -1.54
C CYS A 464 31.63 -52.13 -0.79
N ILE A 465 32.39 -51.23 -0.17
CA ILE A 465 33.58 -51.56 0.61
C ILE A 465 33.50 -51.05 2.05
N SER A 466 34.25 -51.68 2.95
CA SER A 466 34.31 -51.29 4.36
C SER A 466 35.18 -50.06 4.59
N SER A 467 34.97 -49.38 5.72
CA SER A 467 35.80 -48.24 6.17
C SER A 467 37.29 -48.58 6.21
N ASN A 468 37.64 -49.79 6.65
CA ASN A 468 39.03 -50.25 6.70
C ASN A 468 39.60 -50.54 5.31
N ALA A 469 38.81 -51.12 4.40
CA ALA A 469 39.23 -51.34 3.02
C ALA A 469 39.49 -50.01 2.30
N CYS A 470 38.64 -49.01 2.54
CA CYS A 470 38.82 -47.67 1.99
C CYS A 470 40.05 -46.95 2.59
N SER A 471 40.31 -47.12 3.88
CA SER A 471 41.43 -46.46 4.58
C SER A 471 42.81 -47.06 4.25
N ASN A 472 42.85 -48.32 3.78
CA ASN A 472 44.09 -49.03 3.46
C ASN A 472 44.55 -48.85 2.00
N GLN A 473 43.75 -48.21 1.15
CA GLN A 473 44.18 -47.82 -0.21
C GLN A 473 45.12 -46.60 -0.10
N GLN A 474 46.35 -46.74 -0.60
CA GLN A 474 47.43 -45.76 -0.37
C GLN A 474 47.05 -44.35 -0.87
N TYR A 475 47.09 -43.38 0.05
CA TYR A 475 46.85 -41.94 -0.19
C TYR A 475 45.49 -41.57 -0.82
N GLY A 476 44.41 -42.29 -0.48
CA GLY A 476 43.04 -41.96 -0.89
C GLY A 476 42.33 -41.00 0.07
N ASN A 477 41.94 -39.82 -0.43
CA ASN A 477 41.11 -38.86 0.29
C ASN A 477 39.67 -39.37 0.41
N ARG A 478 39.08 -39.30 1.62
CA ARG A 478 37.64 -39.50 1.82
C ARG A 478 36.91 -38.25 1.33
N TYR A 479 36.06 -38.37 0.33
CA TYR A 479 35.26 -37.26 -0.18
C TYR A 479 33.76 -37.51 0.06
N PRO A 480 33.05 -36.60 0.75
CA PRO A 480 31.61 -36.56 0.64
C PRO A 480 31.25 -36.04 -0.74
N THR A 481 30.64 -36.87 -1.59
CA THR A 481 30.07 -36.39 -2.85
C THR A 481 28.65 -35.88 -2.61
N HIS A 482 28.54 -34.56 -2.74
CA HIS A 482 27.35 -33.74 -2.87
C HIS A 482 26.63 -33.24 -1.61
N ILE A 483 26.31 -31.95 -1.69
CA ILE A 483 25.56 -31.12 -0.74
C ILE A 483 24.07 -31.40 -0.94
N GLU A 484 23.37 -31.66 0.17
CA GLU A 484 21.92 -31.85 0.25
C GLU A 484 21.16 -30.60 -0.23
N GLN A 485 20.43 -30.76 -1.33
CA GLN A 485 19.17 -30.08 -1.57
C GLN A 485 18.14 -31.20 -1.88
N PHE A 486 16.99 -31.19 -1.18
CA PHE A 486 15.82 -32.07 -1.42
C PHE A 486 15.88 -33.57 -1.02
N GLU A 487 16.43 -33.89 0.17
CA GLU A 487 16.21 -35.18 0.86
C GLU A 487 16.74 -36.46 0.16
N GLN A 488 17.79 -36.40 -0.66
CA GLN A 488 18.49 -37.61 -1.14
C GLN A 488 19.80 -37.85 -0.38
N TRP A 489 19.98 -39.10 0.06
CA TRP A 489 21.08 -39.54 0.93
C TRP A 489 22.44 -39.41 0.24
N SER A 490 23.40 -38.77 0.90
CA SER A 490 24.81 -38.77 0.51
C SER A 490 25.43 -40.16 0.71
N TYR A 491 26.33 -40.56 -0.20
CA TYR A 491 27.19 -41.72 -0.04
C TYR A 491 28.66 -41.27 -0.02
N ASP A 492 29.46 -41.87 0.85
CA ASP A 492 30.90 -41.62 0.88
C ASP A 492 31.58 -42.45 -0.24
N LYS A 493 32.24 -41.77 -1.18
CA LYS A 493 33.04 -42.43 -2.23
C LYS A 493 34.44 -42.78 -1.70
N CYS A 494 34.94 -43.94 -2.09
CA CYS A 494 36.36 -44.26 -2.01
C CYS A 494 36.96 -44.27 -3.41
N VAL A 495 37.98 -43.44 -3.64
CA VAL A 495 38.62 -43.23 -4.95
C VAL A 495 40.13 -43.41 -4.83
N ASP A 496 40.72 -44.21 -5.72
CA ASP A 496 42.17 -44.28 -5.92
C ASP A 496 42.66 -43.00 -6.60
N GLN A 497 43.93 -42.66 -6.34
CA GLN A 497 44.68 -41.44 -6.69
C GLN A 497 44.17 -40.56 -7.86
N GLU A 498 44.34 -39.25 -7.65
CA GLU A 498 44.07 -38.13 -8.57
C GLU A 498 42.59 -37.78 -8.83
N LEU A 499 41.95 -37.27 -7.79
CA LEU A 499 41.10 -36.07 -7.92
C LEU A 499 41.67 -35.02 -6.96
N SER A 500 42.75 -34.38 -7.41
CA SER A 500 43.25 -33.10 -6.88
C SER A 500 42.45 -31.92 -7.42
N THR A 501 41.46 -32.15 -8.29
CA THR A 501 40.53 -31.10 -8.71
C THR A 501 39.39 -31.08 -7.70
N ALA A 502 39.48 -30.10 -6.81
CA ALA A 502 38.47 -29.82 -5.81
C ALA A 502 37.13 -29.41 -6.43
N TYR A 503 36.20 -28.97 -5.57
CA TYR A 503 34.83 -28.60 -5.92
C TYR A 503 34.74 -27.79 -7.22
N ASP A 504 35.74 -26.96 -7.56
CA ASP A 504 36.02 -26.42 -8.90
C ASP A 504 37.49 -26.74 -9.27
N GLN A 505 37.86 -26.77 -10.57
CA GLN A 505 39.28 -26.86 -10.96
C GLN A 505 40.11 -25.79 -10.23
N GLY A 506 41.02 -26.21 -9.35
CA GLY A 506 41.88 -25.32 -8.55
C GLY A 506 41.40 -25.02 -7.13
N SER A 507 40.19 -25.45 -6.73
CA SER A 507 39.70 -25.29 -5.36
C SER A 507 40.59 -26.05 -4.35
N ASN A 508 40.57 -25.68 -3.08
CA ASN A 508 41.32 -26.39 -2.04
C ASN A 508 40.43 -26.66 -0.83
N TYR A 509 40.69 -27.77 -0.14
CA TYR A 509 40.00 -28.16 1.09
C TYR A 509 40.91 -27.90 2.29
N TYR A 510 40.38 -27.21 3.29
CA TYR A 510 41.08 -26.89 4.50
C TYR A 510 40.32 -27.39 5.72
N TYR A 511 41.03 -27.90 6.71
CA TYR A 511 40.44 -28.40 7.95
C TYR A 511 40.96 -27.60 9.14
N ILE A 512 40.04 -27.12 9.97
CA ILE A 512 40.31 -26.38 11.20
C ILE A 512 39.86 -27.23 12.38
N ASP A 513 40.73 -27.38 13.37
CA ASP A 513 40.45 -28.09 14.62
C ASP A 513 41.08 -27.31 15.77
N GLY A 514 40.25 -26.69 16.63
CA GLY A 514 40.72 -25.91 17.77
C GLY A 514 41.57 -26.69 18.77
N ASN A 515 41.49 -28.03 18.74
CA ASN A 515 42.30 -28.92 19.58
C ASN A 515 43.65 -29.29 18.94
N SER A 516 43.94 -28.85 17.71
CA SER A 516 45.20 -29.13 17.03
C SER A 516 46.39 -28.51 17.78
N LEU A 517 47.50 -29.26 17.88
CA LEU A 517 48.69 -28.88 18.63
C LEU A 517 49.62 -27.91 17.87
N GLY A 518 49.43 -27.70 16.56
CA GLY A 518 50.37 -26.94 15.73
C GLY A 518 49.74 -25.91 14.78
N LEU A 519 50.52 -24.85 14.48
CA LEU A 519 50.25 -23.87 13.43
C LEU A 519 50.81 -24.40 12.11
N PHE A 520 50.08 -25.29 11.46
CA PHE A 520 50.52 -25.87 10.20
C PHE A 520 50.09 -25.00 9.01
N PRO A 521 50.94 -24.82 7.98
CA PRO A 521 50.56 -24.02 6.83
C PRO A 521 49.50 -24.70 5.96
N ASN A 522 49.51 -26.02 5.80
CA ASN A 522 48.70 -26.73 4.79
C ASN A 522 47.43 -27.42 5.33
N CYS A 523 46.72 -26.80 6.29
CA CYS A 523 45.49 -27.26 6.98
C CYS A 523 44.79 -28.52 6.38
N SER A 524 45.35 -29.71 6.56
CA SER A 524 44.85 -30.93 5.91
C SER A 524 44.00 -31.73 6.88
N PHE A 525 43.28 -32.74 6.39
CA PHE A 525 42.41 -33.55 7.25
C PHE A 525 43.16 -34.19 8.44
N ASN A 526 44.36 -34.72 8.16
CA ASN A 526 45.24 -35.37 9.13
C ASN A 526 46.02 -34.37 10.00
N ILE A 527 46.24 -33.16 9.47
CA ILE A 527 47.01 -32.10 10.13
C ILE A 527 46.19 -30.79 10.06
N PRO A 528 45.08 -30.70 10.82
CA PRO A 528 44.20 -29.55 10.77
C PRO A 528 44.86 -28.33 11.42
N CYS A 529 44.49 -27.15 10.94
CA CYS A 529 44.93 -25.88 11.52
C CYS A 529 44.20 -25.58 12.82
N LYS A 530 44.92 -25.06 13.82
CA LYS A 530 44.31 -24.65 15.09
C LYS A 530 43.37 -23.44 14.96
N LEU A 531 43.71 -22.52 14.06
CA LEU A 531 43.06 -21.22 13.89
C LEU A 531 43.25 -20.73 12.45
N LEU A 532 42.45 -19.76 12.00
CA LEU A 532 42.56 -19.16 10.68
C LEU A 532 43.38 -17.85 10.77
N ASN A 533 44.63 -17.88 10.34
CA ASN A 533 45.53 -16.72 10.36
C ASN A 533 46.39 -16.66 9.09
N THR A 534 47.08 -15.55 8.92
CA THR A 534 47.93 -15.27 7.74
C THR A 534 49.05 -16.30 7.51
N THR A 535 49.39 -17.13 8.50
CA THR A 535 50.42 -18.17 8.37
C THR A 535 49.93 -19.45 7.72
N ASN A 536 48.61 -19.63 7.55
CA ASN A 536 48.05 -20.82 6.93
C ASN A 536 47.42 -20.57 5.56
N LEU A 537 47.48 -21.59 4.71
CA LEU A 537 47.01 -21.57 3.32
C LEU A 537 45.50 -21.39 3.24
N ALA A 538 44.74 -21.81 4.25
CA ALA A 538 43.31 -21.58 4.30
C ALA A 538 42.96 -20.08 4.33
N HIS A 539 43.75 -19.27 5.05
CA HIS A 539 43.58 -17.82 5.09
C HIS A 539 44.20 -17.14 3.86
N SER A 540 45.43 -17.51 3.48
CA SER A 540 46.13 -16.82 2.39
C SER A 540 45.53 -17.09 1.01
N ARG A 541 44.94 -18.27 0.80
CA ARG A 541 44.33 -18.65 -0.48
C ARG A 541 42.85 -18.33 -0.59
N ILE A 542 42.16 -17.92 0.47
CA ILE A 542 40.70 -17.65 0.41
C ILE A 542 40.29 -16.60 -0.64
N ASN A 543 41.25 -15.76 -1.05
CA ASN A 543 41.11 -14.72 -2.06
C ASN A 543 41.53 -15.14 -3.48
N GLU A 544 42.01 -16.37 -3.69
CA GLU A 544 42.26 -16.89 -5.03
C GLU A 544 40.94 -16.95 -5.83
N SER A 545 41.02 -17.16 -7.15
CA SER A 545 39.82 -17.23 -8.00
C SER A 545 38.99 -18.48 -7.73
N ALA A 546 39.63 -19.60 -7.36
CA ALA A 546 38.94 -20.85 -7.09
C ALA A 546 38.09 -20.78 -5.81
N GLY A 547 36.99 -21.54 -5.76
CA GLY A 547 36.23 -21.74 -4.53
C GLY A 547 37.08 -22.43 -3.47
N HIS A 548 36.86 -22.14 -2.20
CA HIS A 548 37.58 -22.84 -1.12
C HIS A 548 36.61 -23.33 -0.09
N LEU A 549 36.87 -24.54 0.43
CA LEU A 549 36.06 -25.16 1.46
C LEU A 549 36.86 -25.24 2.75
N VAL A 550 36.31 -24.70 3.82
CA VAL A 550 36.89 -24.69 5.17
C VAL A 550 36.00 -25.53 6.09
N PHE A 551 36.48 -26.71 6.46
CA PHE A 551 35.82 -27.64 7.35
C PHE A 551 36.22 -27.41 8.80
N LEU A 552 35.25 -27.25 9.68
CA LEU A 552 35.48 -27.21 11.13
C LEU A 552 35.35 -28.63 11.67
N LYS A 553 36.40 -29.19 12.28
CA LYS A 553 36.39 -30.50 12.96
C LYS A 553 36.09 -30.39 14.46
N SER A 554 36.17 -29.19 15.01
CA SER A 554 35.83 -28.86 16.39
C SER A 554 35.56 -27.36 16.53
N ASN A 555 35.10 -26.94 17.71
CA ASN A 555 35.02 -25.52 18.05
C ASN A 555 36.42 -24.89 17.99
N PHE A 556 36.54 -23.68 17.43
CA PHE A 556 37.80 -22.96 17.45
C PHE A 556 37.62 -21.47 17.74
N THR A 557 38.70 -20.82 18.14
CA THR A 557 38.73 -19.38 18.45
C THR A 557 39.35 -18.63 17.29
N GLN A 558 38.59 -17.71 16.70
CA GLN A 558 39.09 -16.75 15.73
C GLN A 558 39.58 -15.50 16.47
N VAL A 559 40.78 -15.06 16.11
CA VAL A 559 41.47 -13.92 16.73
C VAL A 559 41.80 -12.82 15.70
N TYR A 560 42.03 -13.23 14.45
CA TYR A 560 42.50 -12.35 13.40
C TYR A 560 41.37 -11.96 12.44
N MET A 561 41.55 -10.84 11.75
CA MET A 561 40.68 -10.44 10.65
C MET A 561 40.83 -11.39 9.46
N VAL A 562 39.69 -11.80 8.89
CA VAL A 562 39.62 -12.57 7.64
C VAL A 562 39.06 -11.64 6.58
N ARG A 563 39.88 -11.32 5.57
CA ARG A 563 39.46 -10.47 4.45
C ARG A 563 39.17 -11.34 3.23
N ILE A 564 37.94 -11.28 2.76
CA ILE A 564 37.50 -11.92 1.52
C ILE A 564 37.28 -10.80 0.50
N ASN A 565 38.15 -10.76 -0.51
CA ASN A 565 38.15 -9.78 -1.58
C ASN A 565 38.55 -10.49 -2.87
N THR A 566 37.55 -11.11 -3.50
CA THR A 566 37.73 -11.86 -4.74
C THR A 566 36.59 -11.54 -5.69
N THR A 567 36.90 -11.33 -6.96
CA THR A 567 35.91 -11.12 -8.01
C THR A 567 35.26 -12.42 -8.48
N SER A 568 35.65 -13.56 -7.90
CA SER A 568 35.11 -14.87 -8.24
C SER A 568 33.65 -15.00 -7.82
N SER A 569 32.83 -15.50 -8.74
CA SER A 569 31.46 -15.93 -8.47
C SER A 569 31.39 -17.29 -7.75
N GLN A 570 32.52 -17.97 -7.52
CA GLN A 570 32.53 -19.24 -6.80
C GLN A 570 32.32 -19.02 -5.29
N GLN A 571 31.75 -20.02 -4.61
CA GLN A 571 31.48 -19.92 -3.18
C GLN A 571 32.72 -20.21 -2.33
N ARG A 572 32.87 -19.50 -1.21
CA ARG A 572 33.78 -19.82 -0.11
C ARG A 572 32.96 -20.38 1.03
N LEU A 573 32.98 -21.69 1.18
CA LEU A 573 32.11 -22.41 2.10
C LEU A 573 32.84 -22.73 3.41
N PHE A 574 32.29 -22.24 4.51
CA PHE A 574 32.64 -22.63 5.87
C PHE A 574 31.57 -23.58 6.40
N ILE A 575 31.95 -24.78 6.85
CA ILE A 575 30.98 -25.79 7.28
C ILE A 575 31.52 -26.70 8.39
N SER A 576 30.63 -27.12 9.29
CA SER A 576 30.96 -28.14 10.30
C SER A 576 31.14 -29.53 9.68
N TYR A 577 32.12 -30.29 10.16
CA TYR A 577 32.44 -31.64 9.71
C TYR A 577 32.07 -32.69 10.78
N PRO A 578 31.48 -33.84 10.43
CA PRO A 578 31.10 -34.24 9.08
C PRO A 578 29.86 -33.48 8.60
N ILE A 579 29.80 -33.26 7.28
CA ILE A 579 28.66 -32.62 6.60
C ILE A 579 27.40 -33.46 6.87
N GLY A 580 26.26 -32.82 7.10
CA GLY A 580 24.98 -33.50 7.37
C GLY A 580 24.85 -34.06 8.78
N SER A 581 25.89 -33.98 9.62
CA SER A 581 25.76 -34.34 11.02
C SER A 581 25.00 -33.28 11.82
N ALA A 582 24.37 -33.69 12.92
CA ALA A 582 23.80 -32.77 13.90
C ALA A 582 24.86 -31.93 14.64
N ASN A 583 26.16 -32.16 14.39
CA ASN A 583 27.23 -31.44 15.05
C ASN A 583 27.36 -30.03 14.45
N GLN A 584 26.92 -29.03 15.20
CA GLN A 584 27.12 -27.62 14.90
C GLN A 584 28.34 -27.11 15.68
N PHE A 585 29.49 -26.94 15.02
CA PHE A 585 30.66 -26.35 15.66
C PHE A 585 30.59 -24.83 15.69
N SER A 586 31.30 -24.28 16.65
CA SER A 586 31.30 -22.85 16.93
C SER A 586 32.60 -22.16 16.56
N ILE A 587 32.46 -20.94 16.04
CA ILE A 587 33.55 -19.98 15.85
C ILE A 587 33.44 -18.96 16.98
N SER A 588 34.37 -19.03 17.94
CA SER A 588 34.47 -18.06 19.02
C SER A 588 35.24 -16.84 18.54
N MET A 589 34.53 -15.73 18.33
CA MET A 589 35.08 -14.46 17.86
C MET A 589 35.66 -13.69 19.04
N THR A 590 36.97 -13.51 19.05
CA THR A 590 37.71 -12.79 20.09
C THR A 590 38.67 -11.77 19.46
N GLN A 591 39.13 -10.79 20.22
CA GLN A 591 40.01 -9.72 19.75
C GLN A 591 39.44 -9.01 18.48
N GLU A 592 40.29 -8.68 17.52
CA GLU A 592 39.93 -8.02 16.26
C GLU A 592 39.31 -8.99 15.23
N ALA A 593 38.87 -10.18 15.64
CA ALA A 593 38.25 -11.14 14.76
C ALA A 593 36.99 -10.56 14.11
N ILE A 594 37.03 -10.48 12.78
CA ILE A 594 35.93 -10.07 11.90
C ILE A 594 36.11 -10.74 10.54
N PHE A 595 35.01 -11.15 9.93
CA PHE A 595 34.96 -11.54 8.52
C PHE A 595 34.56 -10.31 7.72
N TYR A 596 35.53 -9.73 7.01
CA TYR A 596 35.30 -8.58 6.14
C TYR A 596 35.21 -9.05 4.70
N ILE A 597 34.04 -8.89 4.07
CA ILE A 597 33.78 -9.34 2.70
C ILE A 597 33.57 -8.10 1.81
N TYR A 598 34.55 -7.83 0.95
CA TYR A 598 34.56 -6.70 0.01
C TYR A 598 34.02 -7.08 -1.38
N GLN A 599 34.29 -8.32 -1.81
CA GLN A 599 33.87 -8.90 -3.08
C GLN A 599 33.83 -10.42 -2.94
N GLY A 600 32.89 -11.06 -3.63
CA GLY A 600 32.79 -12.51 -3.73
C GLY A 600 31.62 -13.09 -2.94
N TRP A 601 31.47 -14.42 -3.05
CA TRP A 601 30.37 -15.16 -2.42
C TRP A 601 30.90 -16.03 -1.27
N THR A 602 30.40 -15.78 -0.06
CA THR A 602 30.74 -16.56 1.14
C THR A 602 29.50 -17.26 1.69
N VAL A 603 29.67 -18.50 2.12
CA VAL A 603 28.59 -19.32 2.70
C VAL A 603 29.05 -19.85 4.05
N PHE A 604 28.26 -19.63 5.10
CA PHE A 604 28.42 -20.33 6.37
C PHE A 604 27.26 -21.31 6.52
N LYS A 605 27.58 -22.60 6.73
CA LYS A 605 26.60 -23.66 6.91
C LYS A 605 26.85 -24.41 8.21
N THR A 606 25.80 -24.67 9.00
CA THR A 606 25.89 -25.42 10.27
C THR A 606 26.96 -24.90 11.22
N ILE A 607 27.06 -23.58 11.39
CA ILE A 607 28.05 -22.92 12.27
C ILE A 607 27.37 -22.03 13.31
N THR A 608 27.85 -22.10 14.55
CA THR A 608 27.44 -21.18 15.63
C THR A 608 28.49 -20.12 15.89
N PHE A 609 28.16 -18.86 15.67
CA PHE A 609 29.02 -17.75 16.05
C PHE A 609 28.87 -17.45 17.53
N ARG A 610 30.00 -17.36 18.24
CA ARG A 610 30.04 -17.02 19.66
C ARG A 610 30.88 -15.77 19.88
N VAL A 611 30.35 -14.76 20.58
CA VAL A 611 31.06 -13.49 20.82
C VAL A 611 31.31 -13.26 22.31
N ASN A 612 32.43 -12.64 22.67
CA ASN A 612 32.76 -12.26 24.06
C ASN A 612 32.87 -10.74 24.22
N ASP A 613 32.77 -10.26 25.46
CA ASP A 613 32.65 -8.86 25.82
C ASP A 613 33.90 -8.01 25.57
N ASN A 614 33.65 -6.72 25.29
CA ASN A 614 34.56 -5.57 25.42
C ASN A 614 35.68 -5.41 24.40
N ILE A 615 35.46 -5.76 23.13
CA ILE A 615 36.49 -5.59 22.12
C ILE A 615 36.01 -4.65 21.00
N PRO A 616 36.79 -3.64 20.57
CA PRO A 616 36.38 -2.70 19.53
C PRO A 616 36.09 -3.41 18.21
N GLY A 617 34.87 -3.25 17.71
CA GLY A 617 34.37 -3.87 16.47
C GLY A 617 32.85 -3.99 16.54
N ASN A 618 32.12 -3.60 15.51
CA ASN A 618 30.66 -3.46 15.58
C ASN A 618 29.92 -4.75 15.18
N TYR A 619 30.48 -5.57 14.27
CA TYR A 619 29.83 -6.78 13.74
C TYR A 619 30.84 -7.92 13.51
N VAL A 620 30.38 -9.18 13.61
CA VAL A 620 31.19 -10.39 13.33
C VAL A 620 31.48 -10.52 11.83
N ILE A 621 30.51 -10.15 10.99
CA ILE A 621 30.59 -10.18 9.53
C ILE A 621 30.22 -8.80 8.99
N LEU A 622 31.07 -8.23 8.16
CA LEU A 622 30.83 -6.95 7.50
C LEU A 622 30.86 -7.14 5.99
N LEU A 623 29.73 -6.83 5.35
CA LEU A 623 29.53 -6.91 3.91
C LEU A 623 29.55 -5.49 3.33
N SER A 624 30.47 -5.23 2.41
CA SER A 624 30.60 -3.91 1.78
C SER A 624 31.11 -4.05 0.35
N GLY A 625 30.21 -3.98 -0.63
CA GLY A 625 30.57 -3.95 -2.05
C GLY A 625 29.53 -4.60 -2.97
N ASN A 626 29.55 -4.17 -4.23
CA ASN A 626 28.49 -4.41 -5.22
C ASN A 626 28.39 -5.87 -5.71
N HIS A 627 29.42 -6.67 -5.43
CA HIS A 627 29.50 -8.09 -5.79
C HIS A 627 29.67 -8.97 -4.56
N VAL A 628 29.22 -8.49 -3.40
CA VAL A 628 29.26 -9.24 -2.14
C VAL A 628 27.98 -10.03 -1.97
N LYS A 629 28.13 -11.32 -1.71
CA LYS A 629 27.02 -12.20 -1.33
C LYS A 629 27.39 -13.00 -0.09
N LEU A 630 26.51 -13.00 0.91
CA LEU A 630 26.61 -13.84 2.10
C LEU A 630 25.39 -14.73 2.21
N ASP A 631 25.62 -16.04 2.33
CA ASP A 631 24.56 -16.99 2.69
C ASP A 631 24.82 -17.60 4.07
N LEU A 632 23.80 -17.57 4.93
CA LEU A 632 23.79 -18.23 6.25
C LEU A 632 22.76 -19.36 6.25
N ALA A 633 23.22 -20.60 6.40
CA ALA A 633 22.36 -21.79 6.34
C ALA A 633 22.50 -22.64 7.61
N ASN A 634 21.42 -22.75 8.38
CA ASN A 634 21.40 -23.44 9.67
C ASN A 634 22.51 -22.93 10.62
N CYS A 635 22.61 -21.61 10.75
CA CYS A 635 23.60 -20.95 11.60
C CYS A 635 23.03 -20.62 12.98
N GLY A 636 23.92 -20.43 13.95
CA GLY A 636 23.58 -19.99 15.31
C GLY A 636 24.32 -18.71 15.71
N PHE A 637 23.76 -17.93 16.62
CA PHE A 637 24.46 -16.81 17.27
C PHE A 637 24.18 -16.78 18.78
N THR A 638 25.23 -16.61 19.59
CA THR A 638 25.11 -16.51 21.05
C THR A 638 26.33 -15.81 21.70
N GLY A 639 26.19 -15.41 22.96
CA GLY A 639 27.31 -14.95 23.79
C GLY A 639 28.18 -16.10 24.28
N ILE A 640 29.48 -15.85 24.47
CA ILE A 640 30.42 -16.78 25.12
C ILE A 640 30.19 -16.80 26.63
N THR A 641 29.85 -15.64 27.20
CA THR A 641 29.58 -15.45 28.62
C THR A 641 28.17 -14.93 28.82
N THR A 642 27.72 -14.84 30.07
CA THR A 642 26.43 -14.21 30.43
C THR A 642 26.49 -12.68 30.44
N ALA A 643 27.64 -12.09 30.10
CA ALA A 643 27.84 -10.66 30.14
C ALA A 643 27.39 -9.98 28.82
N ASN A 644 27.43 -8.65 28.77
CA ASN A 644 26.78 -7.88 27.72
C ASN A 644 27.68 -7.78 26.47
N ILE A 645 27.22 -8.30 25.35
CA ILE A 645 27.98 -8.28 24.10
C ILE A 645 27.91 -6.89 23.45
N ASN A 646 28.96 -6.48 22.74
CA ASN A 646 29.00 -5.19 22.04
C ASN A 646 29.05 -5.32 20.51
N ARG A 647 28.82 -6.51 19.96
CA ARG A 647 28.90 -6.78 18.52
C ARG A 647 27.67 -7.50 18.00
N GLY A 648 27.17 -7.06 16.85
CA GLY A 648 26.18 -7.79 16.05
C GLY A 648 26.77 -8.96 15.26
N LEU A 649 25.90 -9.68 14.54
CA LEU A 649 26.32 -10.76 13.65
C LEU A 649 26.70 -10.23 12.27
N VAL A 650 25.79 -9.53 11.57
CA VAL A 650 26.01 -9.07 10.18
C VAL A 650 25.70 -7.59 10.02
N SER A 651 26.54 -6.87 9.29
CA SER A 651 26.24 -5.55 8.73
C SER A 651 26.34 -5.58 7.21
N CYS A 652 25.29 -5.10 6.53
CA CYS A 652 25.12 -5.14 5.08
C CYS A 652 25.08 -3.73 4.47
N LEU A 653 26.03 -3.42 3.58
CA LEU A 653 26.23 -2.09 2.98
C LEU A 653 26.59 -2.20 1.49
N ASN A 654 26.43 -1.11 0.74
CA ASN A 654 27.00 -0.91 -0.60
C ASN A 654 26.66 -2.04 -1.60
N GLN A 655 25.37 -2.26 -1.83
CA GLN A 655 24.76 -3.23 -2.75
C GLN A 655 25.05 -4.71 -2.40
N ALA A 656 25.66 -4.97 -1.23
CA ALA A 656 25.87 -6.33 -0.75
C ALA A 656 24.54 -7.06 -0.56
N THR A 657 24.51 -8.35 -0.88
CA THR A 657 23.34 -9.22 -0.73
C THR A 657 23.53 -10.16 0.45
N LEU A 658 22.45 -10.39 1.19
CA LEU A 658 22.41 -11.26 2.36
C LEU A 658 21.23 -12.23 2.23
N ASN A 659 21.50 -13.52 2.27
CA ASN A 659 20.48 -14.56 2.33
C ASN A 659 20.63 -15.38 3.60
N ILE A 660 19.61 -15.39 4.44
CA ILE A 660 19.55 -16.20 5.65
C ILE A 660 18.48 -17.26 5.43
N ASP A 661 18.90 -18.50 5.24
CA ASP A 661 17.98 -19.63 5.08
C ASP A 661 17.47 -20.14 6.43
N THR A 662 18.34 -20.17 7.45
CA THR A 662 17.97 -20.51 8.83
C THR A 662 19.02 -19.93 9.78
N LEU A 663 18.58 -19.12 10.74
CA LEU A 663 19.41 -18.58 11.81
C LEU A 663 18.70 -18.71 13.16
N THR A 664 19.37 -19.32 14.13
CA THR A 664 18.89 -19.41 15.51
C THR A 664 19.71 -18.49 16.41
N VAL A 665 19.06 -17.53 17.05
CA VAL A 665 19.69 -16.61 18.00
C VAL A 665 19.16 -16.86 19.39
N TYR A 666 20.07 -17.24 20.29
CA TYR A 666 19.76 -17.49 21.69
C TYR A 666 19.72 -16.18 22.51
N PRO A 667 19.08 -16.18 23.69
CA PRO A 667 18.99 -15.01 24.55
C PRO A 667 20.34 -14.35 24.80
N VAL A 668 20.41 -13.06 24.52
CA VAL A 668 21.63 -12.27 24.61
C VAL A 668 21.31 -10.80 24.90
N THR A 669 22.11 -10.17 25.77
CA THR A 669 22.02 -8.73 26.01
C THR A 669 23.13 -8.01 25.25
N MET A 670 22.75 -7.08 24.39
CA MET A 670 23.64 -6.31 23.53
C MET A 670 23.75 -4.87 24.02
N THR A 671 24.95 -4.31 24.07
CA THR A 671 25.15 -2.93 24.53
C THR A 671 24.74 -1.90 23.49
N LYS A 672 25.05 -2.14 22.20
CA LYS A 672 24.92 -1.10 21.16
C LYS A 672 24.43 -1.57 19.80
N ASP A 673 25.01 -2.60 19.19
CA ASP A 673 24.69 -2.97 17.80
C ASP A 673 23.49 -3.95 17.74
N SER A 674 22.75 -3.97 16.63
CA SER A 674 21.72 -5.00 16.37
C SER A 674 22.37 -6.32 15.95
N ILE A 675 21.61 -7.43 15.92
CA ILE A 675 22.11 -8.68 15.34
C ILE A 675 22.39 -8.51 13.83
N ILE A 676 21.46 -7.87 13.13
CA ILE A 676 21.50 -7.63 11.69
C ILE A 676 21.31 -6.14 11.46
N TYR A 677 22.26 -5.52 10.77
CA TYR A 677 22.19 -4.14 10.31
C TYR A 677 22.13 -4.08 8.79
N ILE A 678 21.16 -3.34 8.28
CA ILE A 678 20.92 -3.15 6.84
C ILE A 678 20.96 -1.65 6.57
N GLY A 679 22.03 -1.20 5.91
CA GLY A 679 22.19 0.21 5.58
C GLY A 679 21.42 0.62 4.33
N SER A 680 21.23 1.92 4.15
CA SER A 680 20.45 2.50 3.04
C SER A 680 21.01 2.23 1.64
N THR A 681 22.25 1.76 1.53
CA THR A 681 22.85 1.36 0.26
C THR A 681 22.88 -0.16 0.07
N SER A 682 22.32 -0.98 0.97
CA SER A 682 22.39 -2.44 0.87
C SER A 682 21.72 -2.97 -0.40
N GLY A 683 22.16 -4.14 -0.87
CA GLY A 683 21.44 -4.91 -1.88
C GLY A 683 20.23 -5.63 -1.28
N VAL A 684 19.80 -6.70 -1.94
CA VAL A 684 18.66 -7.52 -1.50
C VAL A 684 19.02 -8.30 -0.24
N VAL A 685 18.15 -8.24 0.77
CA VAL A 685 18.25 -9.04 2.00
C VAL A 685 17.05 -9.98 2.10
N SER A 686 17.31 -11.27 2.28
CA SER A 686 16.30 -12.32 2.48
C SER A 686 16.53 -13.05 3.80
N ILE A 687 15.48 -13.26 4.57
CA ILE A 687 15.50 -14.04 5.82
C ILE A 687 14.38 -15.07 5.80
N ASN A 688 14.71 -16.32 6.11
CA ASN A 688 13.79 -17.45 6.10
C ASN A 688 13.99 -18.33 7.35
N ASN A 689 12.94 -19.06 7.74
CA ASN A 689 12.93 -20.11 8.78
C ASN A 689 13.81 -19.82 10.01
N SER A 690 13.81 -18.58 10.51
CA SER A 690 14.74 -18.15 11.56
C SER A 690 14.05 -18.00 12.92
N TYR A 691 14.79 -18.17 14.00
CA TYR A 691 14.26 -18.11 15.37
C TYR A 691 15.12 -17.18 16.23
N PHE A 692 14.49 -16.11 16.73
CA PHE A 692 15.15 -15.08 17.53
C PHE A 692 14.49 -14.98 18.90
N GLU A 693 15.20 -15.29 19.97
CA GLU A 693 14.62 -15.32 21.32
C GLU A 693 15.40 -14.46 22.32
N GLY A 694 14.69 -13.60 23.06
CA GLY A 694 15.21 -12.95 24.26
C GLY A 694 16.39 -11.99 24.02
N ILE A 695 16.43 -11.33 22.85
CA ILE A 695 17.50 -10.40 22.50
C ILE A 695 17.19 -9.03 23.11
N ASN A 696 18.07 -8.52 23.96
CA ASN A 696 17.89 -7.24 24.67
C ASN A 696 19.01 -6.26 24.32
N ARG A 697 18.71 -5.27 23.48
CA ARG A 697 19.64 -4.22 23.06
C ARG A 697 19.49 -2.97 23.94
N LEU A 698 20.55 -2.60 24.64
CA LEU A 698 20.55 -1.52 25.64
C LEU A 698 20.61 -0.11 25.04
N THR A 699 21.15 0.05 23.82
CA THR A 699 21.16 1.32 23.07
C THR A 699 20.98 1.07 21.58
N GLY A 700 20.28 1.96 20.87
CA GLY A 700 20.04 1.88 19.42
C GLY A 700 18.81 1.04 19.04
N ASN A 701 18.33 1.24 17.80
CA ASN A 701 16.98 0.90 17.34
C ASN A 701 16.88 -0.51 16.73
N GLY A 702 15.87 -1.29 17.11
CA GLY A 702 15.69 -2.67 16.64
C GLY A 702 16.68 -3.62 17.31
N ALA A 703 16.17 -4.60 18.05
CA ALA A 703 17.03 -5.55 18.76
C ALA A 703 17.71 -6.53 17.80
N VAL A 704 16.93 -7.06 16.86
CA VAL A 704 17.36 -8.06 15.89
C VAL A 704 17.75 -7.39 14.59
N ILE A 705 16.85 -6.59 14.02
CA ILE A 705 17.02 -5.97 12.72
C ILE A 705 16.93 -4.45 12.89
N GLU A 706 17.98 -3.77 12.46
CA GLU A 706 18.00 -2.32 12.24
C GLU A 706 18.16 -2.06 10.74
N CYS A 707 17.13 -1.47 10.12
CA CYS A 707 17.06 -1.33 8.67
C CYS A 707 16.81 0.12 8.24
N TYR A 708 17.54 0.57 7.23
CA TYR A 708 17.37 1.87 6.60
C TYR A 708 17.12 1.65 5.11
N LEU A 709 16.01 2.14 4.59
CA LEU A 709 15.59 1.94 3.19
C LEU A 709 15.43 3.28 2.48
N ASN A 710 16.02 3.39 1.28
CA ASN A 710 15.89 4.52 0.37
C ASN A 710 15.79 4.02 -1.09
N ARG A 711 15.62 4.92 -2.06
CA ARG A 711 15.48 4.55 -3.49
C ARG A 711 16.61 3.67 -4.07
N SER A 712 17.78 3.62 -3.43
CA SER A 712 18.93 2.81 -3.85
C SER A 712 19.06 1.47 -3.13
N SER A 713 18.25 1.19 -2.10
CA SER A 713 18.30 -0.09 -1.38
C SER A 713 17.65 -1.21 -2.20
N GLY A 714 18.21 -2.42 -2.13
CA GLY A 714 17.63 -3.63 -2.75
C GLY A 714 16.44 -4.21 -1.98
N GLY A 715 16.19 -3.72 -0.77
CA GLY A 715 15.05 -4.10 0.06
C GLY A 715 15.27 -5.31 0.97
N ILE A 716 14.28 -5.57 1.82
CA ILE A 716 14.27 -6.67 2.80
C ILE A 716 13.02 -7.53 2.66
N THR A 717 13.21 -8.85 2.58
CA THR A 717 12.10 -9.82 2.59
C THR A 717 12.29 -10.83 3.73
N ILE A 718 11.26 -10.99 4.56
CA ILE A 718 11.17 -12.07 5.53
C ILE A 718 10.14 -13.08 5.01
N HIS A 719 10.64 -14.26 4.65
CA HIS A 719 9.86 -15.43 4.25
C HIS A 719 9.31 -16.19 5.46
N SER A 720 8.33 -17.06 5.20
CA SER A 720 7.50 -17.73 6.20
C SER A 720 8.30 -18.42 7.32
N ASN A 721 7.68 -18.53 8.50
CA ASN A 721 8.21 -19.22 9.68
C ASN A 721 9.39 -18.55 10.39
N SER A 722 9.59 -17.23 10.22
CA SER A 722 10.59 -16.49 11.01
C SER A 722 9.97 -15.94 12.29
N ILE A 723 10.39 -16.43 13.45
CA ILE A 723 9.77 -16.15 14.75
C ILE A 723 10.64 -15.23 15.60
N PHE A 724 10.03 -14.17 16.14
CA PHE A 724 10.65 -13.20 17.04
C PHE A 724 9.99 -13.27 18.41
N VAL A 725 10.74 -13.69 19.43
CA VAL A 725 10.24 -13.92 20.79
C VAL A 725 10.90 -12.96 21.78
N ASN A 726 10.09 -12.14 22.45
CA ASN A 726 10.53 -11.28 23.58
C ASN A 726 11.81 -10.46 23.34
N CYS A 727 11.97 -9.92 22.12
CA CYS A 727 13.10 -9.06 21.78
C CYS A 727 12.82 -7.60 22.15
N LYS A 728 13.84 -6.88 22.62
CA LYS A 728 13.73 -5.52 23.18
C LYS A 728 14.92 -4.65 22.76
N SER A 729 14.66 -3.39 22.45
CA SER A 729 15.64 -2.37 22.04
C SER A 729 15.22 -0.98 22.54
N LYS A 730 16.06 0.04 22.32
CA LYS A 730 15.78 1.44 22.66
C LYS A 730 15.59 2.27 21.40
N TYR A 731 14.56 3.10 21.38
CA TYR A 731 14.42 4.20 20.44
C TYR A 731 14.62 5.53 21.17
N SER A 732 15.49 6.38 20.64
CA SER A 732 15.83 7.67 21.26
C SER A 732 15.75 8.81 20.25
N PHE A 733 15.15 9.94 20.65
CA PHE A 733 15.08 11.16 19.86
C PHE A 733 15.11 12.40 20.77
N THR A 734 15.31 13.58 20.18
CA THR A 734 15.35 14.85 20.94
C THR A 734 14.07 15.65 20.71
N LEU A 735 13.41 16.05 21.80
CA LEU A 735 12.24 16.91 21.79
C LEU A 735 12.49 18.09 22.73
N ASN A 736 12.39 19.33 22.25
CA ASN A 736 12.62 20.54 23.05
C ASN A 736 13.94 20.53 23.85
N SER A 737 15.03 20.06 23.22
CA SER A 737 16.35 19.88 23.84
C SER A 737 16.42 18.82 24.96
N GLN A 738 15.38 18.02 25.16
CA GLN A 738 15.37 16.87 26.05
C GLN A 738 15.50 15.57 25.25
N SER A 739 16.37 14.67 25.72
CA SER A 739 16.47 13.33 25.15
C SER A 739 15.33 12.47 25.66
N VAL A 740 14.48 12.04 24.75
CA VAL A 740 13.45 11.06 24.98
C VAL A 740 14.01 9.68 24.66
N THR A 741 13.66 8.67 25.45
CA THR A 741 13.98 7.27 25.13
C THR A 741 12.81 6.37 25.50
N GLN A 742 12.45 5.48 24.58
CA GLN A 742 11.39 4.49 24.76
C GLN A 742 11.88 3.11 24.38
N ASP A 743 11.25 2.09 24.97
CA ASP A 743 11.51 0.70 24.65
C ASP A 743 10.73 0.32 23.37
N ILE A 744 11.44 -0.30 22.42
CA ILE A 744 10.89 -0.88 21.19
C ILE A 744 11.29 -2.34 21.03
N GLY A 745 10.82 -3.00 19.97
CA GLY A 745 10.92 -4.44 19.79
C GLY A 745 12.06 -4.97 18.92
N ALA A 746 11.75 -6.07 18.23
CA ALA A 746 12.69 -6.86 17.44
C ALA A 746 13.20 -6.12 16.19
N ILE A 747 12.30 -5.48 15.45
CA ILE A 747 12.58 -4.93 14.12
C ILE A 747 12.32 -3.42 14.13
N TYR A 748 13.33 -2.65 13.69
CA TYR A 748 13.20 -1.24 13.36
C TYR A 748 13.47 -1.03 11.88
N ILE A 749 12.60 -0.27 11.20
CA ILE A 749 12.78 0.12 9.80
C ILE A 749 12.55 1.63 9.65
N LEU A 750 13.56 2.34 9.13
CA LEU A 750 13.40 3.68 8.59
C LEU A 750 13.15 3.59 7.08
N VAL A 751 12.02 4.12 6.60
CA VAL A 751 11.67 4.12 5.17
C VAL A 751 11.58 5.56 4.65
N SER A 752 12.55 5.94 3.81
CA SER A 752 12.56 7.23 3.14
C SER A 752 11.61 7.28 1.94
N GLU A 753 11.25 8.48 1.51
CA GLU A 753 10.40 8.70 0.34
C GLU A 753 10.90 7.97 -0.93
N GLY A 754 10.00 7.20 -1.55
CA GLY A 754 10.28 6.39 -2.75
C GLY A 754 10.74 4.96 -2.47
N ALA A 755 10.96 4.58 -1.21
CA ALA A 755 11.35 3.21 -0.80
C ALA A 755 10.18 2.37 -0.24
N TYR A 756 8.94 2.85 -0.34
CA TYR A 756 7.76 2.22 0.29
C TYR A 756 7.44 0.80 -0.20
N HIS A 757 8.08 0.32 -1.27
CA HIS A 757 7.92 -1.03 -1.82
C HIS A 757 9.08 -1.97 -1.49
N GLN A 758 10.11 -1.50 -0.78
CA GLN A 758 11.36 -2.23 -0.57
C GLN A 758 11.37 -3.09 0.70
N PHE A 759 10.21 -3.36 1.30
CA PHE A 759 10.13 -4.31 2.40
C PHE A 759 8.91 -5.21 2.28
N ASN A 760 9.08 -6.46 2.67
CA ASN A 760 8.03 -7.46 2.80
C ASN A 760 8.31 -8.35 4.01
N LEU A 761 7.55 -8.17 5.08
CA LEU A 761 7.71 -8.92 6.33
C LEU A 761 6.60 -9.96 6.53
N ARG A 762 5.88 -10.38 5.48
CA ARG A 762 4.75 -11.33 5.54
C ARG A 762 5.08 -12.61 6.32
N GLY A 763 6.32 -13.07 6.27
CA GLY A 763 6.76 -14.28 6.96
C GLY A 763 7.18 -14.12 8.43
N ALA A 764 7.17 -12.90 8.97
CA ALA A 764 7.51 -12.63 10.36
C ALA A 764 6.35 -13.01 11.30
N ILE A 765 6.67 -13.70 12.39
CA ILE A 765 5.75 -14.05 13.48
C ILE A 765 6.27 -13.42 14.77
N TYR A 766 5.49 -12.53 15.37
CA TYR A 766 5.86 -11.87 16.62
C TYR A 766 5.17 -12.52 17.82
N ASN A 767 5.97 -13.01 18.77
CA ASN A 767 5.53 -13.57 20.03
C ASN A 767 6.09 -12.73 21.19
N THR A 768 5.24 -11.89 21.77
CA THR A 768 5.69 -10.88 22.75
C THR A 768 4.93 -11.04 24.06
N SER A 769 5.63 -10.85 25.17
CA SER A 769 5.05 -10.89 26.51
C SER A 769 4.13 -9.68 26.77
N GLY A 770 3.32 -9.76 27.83
CA GLY A 770 2.42 -8.68 28.29
C GLY A 770 3.11 -7.43 28.87
N SER A 771 4.37 -7.17 28.53
CA SER A 771 5.12 -5.97 28.94
C SER A 771 4.51 -4.69 28.36
N SER A 772 4.72 -3.54 28.99
CA SER A 772 4.01 -2.28 28.70
C SER A 772 4.64 -1.38 27.62
N TYR A 773 5.71 -1.82 26.95
CA TYR A 773 6.36 -1.03 25.90
C TYR A 773 5.75 -1.26 24.51
N ILE A 774 6.06 -0.35 23.59
CA ILE A 774 5.42 -0.20 22.29
C ILE A 774 6.28 -0.78 21.17
N GLY A 775 5.69 -1.12 20.02
CA GLY A 775 6.40 -1.66 18.85
C GLY A 775 7.16 -2.94 19.13
N LYS A 776 6.61 -3.82 19.98
CA LYS A 776 7.27 -5.04 20.50
C LYS A 776 7.77 -6.00 19.41
N GLY A 777 7.07 -6.05 18.28
CA GLY A 777 7.50 -6.77 17.10
C GLY A 777 8.20 -5.85 16.11
N LEU A 778 7.45 -4.84 15.65
CA LEU A 778 7.84 -3.96 14.56
C LEU A 778 7.64 -2.49 14.93
N TYR A 779 8.65 -1.68 14.59
CA TYR A 779 8.62 -0.24 14.70
C TYR A 779 9.06 0.42 13.38
N ILE A 780 8.17 1.18 12.75
CA ILE A 780 8.42 1.86 11.47
C ILE A 780 8.58 3.37 11.69
N GLU A 781 9.60 3.95 11.11
CA GLU A 781 9.75 5.40 10.99
C GLU A 781 9.74 5.78 9.50
N THR A 782 8.96 6.80 9.13
CA THR A 782 8.86 7.24 7.73
C THR A 782 8.37 8.68 7.63
N ASP A 783 8.58 9.32 6.47
CA ASP A 783 8.09 10.68 6.21
C ASP A 783 6.58 10.74 5.97
N ASN A 784 5.97 9.64 5.50
CA ASN A 784 4.54 9.54 5.23
C ASN A 784 4.04 8.15 5.58
N LEU A 785 3.47 8.02 6.79
CA LEU A 785 3.05 6.72 7.29
C LEU A 785 1.85 6.21 6.49
N ALA A 786 0.91 7.08 6.13
CA ALA A 786 -0.26 6.72 5.34
C ALA A 786 0.11 6.06 3.99
N GLU A 787 1.10 6.57 3.27
CA GLU A 787 1.51 6.01 1.98
C GLU A 787 2.25 4.68 2.11
N VAL A 788 3.09 4.52 3.14
CA VAL A 788 3.71 3.22 3.49
C VAL A 788 2.64 2.17 3.75
N MET A 789 1.56 2.56 4.45
CA MET A 789 0.46 1.66 4.78
C MET A 789 -0.47 1.38 3.60
N ARG A 790 -0.80 2.38 2.77
CA ARG A 790 -1.68 2.27 1.58
C ARG A 790 -1.11 1.34 0.51
N ARG A 791 0.21 1.37 0.31
CA ARG A 791 0.90 0.49 -0.67
C ARG A 791 1.15 -0.92 -0.13
N SER A 792 0.73 -1.22 1.09
CA SER A 792 0.61 -2.59 1.54
C SER A 792 -0.72 -3.12 1.06
N GLU A 793 -0.72 -4.06 0.12
CA GLU A 793 -1.92 -4.81 -0.24
C GLU A 793 -2.45 -5.47 1.05
N LEU A 794 -3.45 -4.86 1.67
CA LEU A 794 -4.24 -5.37 2.80
C LEU A 794 -3.46 -5.62 4.12
N GLY A 795 -2.46 -4.82 4.49
CA GLY A 795 -1.78 -4.95 5.80
C GLY A 795 -0.94 -6.22 5.97
N THR A 796 -0.80 -7.02 4.92
CA THR A 796 -0.08 -8.30 4.94
C THR A 796 1.44 -8.12 5.01
N LYS A 797 2.00 -6.99 4.58
CA LYS A 797 3.44 -6.74 4.51
C LYS A 797 4.17 -6.70 5.88
N PHE A 798 3.45 -6.75 6.99
CA PHE A 798 4.02 -6.51 8.32
C PHE A 798 4.17 -7.78 9.16
N GLY A 799 3.74 -8.94 8.65
CA GLY A 799 3.78 -10.21 9.39
C GLY A 799 2.57 -10.42 10.29
N VAL A 800 2.62 -11.45 11.14
CA VAL A 800 1.51 -11.89 12.00
C VAL A 800 1.91 -11.78 13.47
N ILE A 801 1.00 -11.28 14.30
CA ILE A 801 1.13 -11.32 15.76
C ILE A 801 0.31 -12.52 16.28
N GLN A 802 0.93 -13.41 17.05
CA GLN A 802 0.25 -14.61 17.58
C GLN A 802 -0.61 -14.37 18.84
N SER A 803 -0.38 -13.29 19.59
CA SER A 803 -1.14 -12.97 20.80
C SER A 803 -2.55 -12.43 20.51
N ASN A 804 -3.44 -12.41 21.51
CA ASN A 804 -4.83 -11.94 21.43
C ASN A 804 -4.97 -10.58 20.69
N PRO A 805 -5.80 -10.48 19.63
CA PRO A 805 -5.95 -9.27 18.80
C PRO A 805 -6.28 -7.98 19.58
N LYS A 806 -6.88 -8.09 20.77
CA LYS A 806 -7.21 -6.93 21.63
C LYS A 806 -6.00 -6.29 22.33
N VAL A 807 -4.83 -6.95 22.34
CA VAL A 807 -3.57 -6.48 22.96
C VAL A 807 -2.53 -6.13 21.88
N ASN A 808 -2.90 -6.24 20.60
CA ASN A 808 -1.95 -6.30 19.49
C ASN A 808 -1.62 -4.93 18.87
N GLU A 809 -2.38 -3.89 19.16
CA GLU A 809 -2.13 -2.52 18.69
C GLU A 809 -0.73 -2.03 19.06
N ILE A 810 -0.27 -2.30 20.29
CA ILE A 810 1.05 -1.89 20.76
C ILE A 810 2.20 -2.75 20.22
N CYS A 811 1.92 -3.86 19.52
CA CYS A 811 2.98 -4.74 19.00
C CYS A 811 3.60 -4.20 17.71
N MET A 812 2.84 -3.48 16.90
CA MET A 812 3.26 -2.92 15.63
C MET A 812 2.96 -1.42 15.61
N MET A 813 4.00 -0.60 15.69
CA MET A 813 3.87 0.84 15.80
C MET A 813 4.63 1.55 14.69
N GLY A 814 4.14 2.73 14.32
CA GLY A 814 4.74 3.64 13.37
C GLY A 814 4.90 5.04 13.96
N ILE A 815 5.81 5.81 13.38
CA ILE A 815 5.93 7.26 13.59
C ILE A 815 6.17 7.95 12.26
N GLU A 816 5.71 9.20 12.19
CA GLU A 816 6.13 10.10 11.14
C GLU A 816 7.40 10.84 11.55
N SER A 817 8.38 10.96 10.65
CA SER A 817 9.68 11.57 10.95
C SER A 817 9.57 13.04 11.34
N SER A 818 8.50 13.73 10.90
CA SER A 818 8.14 15.10 11.31
C SER A 818 7.52 15.16 12.71
N GLN A 819 6.95 14.06 13.20
CA GLN A 819 6.20 13.94 14.46
C GLN A 819 6.68 12.75 15.29
N LYS A 820 8.00 12.64 15.52
CA LYS A 820 8.64 11.51 16.24
C LYS A 820 8.08 11.24 17.65
N TRP A 821 7.41 12.21 18.24
CA TRP A 821 6.76 12.09 19.53
C TRP A 821 5.47 11.25 19.45
N LEU A 822 4.75 11.32 18.33
CA LEU A 822 3.45 10.66 18.17
C LEU A 822 3.60 9.24 17.63
N THR A 823 3.43 8.24 18.49
CA THR A 823 3.43 6.83 18.10
C THR A 823 2.04 6.33 17.73
N ILE A 824 1.92 5.72 16.55
CA ILE A 824 0.65 5.31 15.94
C ILE A 824 0.65 3.79 15.77
N PRO A 825 -0.37 3.06 16.28
CA PRO A 825 -0.55 1.66 15.94
C PRO A 825 -0.73 1.47 14.44
N LEU A 826 0.09 0.62 13.82
CA LEU A 826 0.07 0.44 12.36
C LEU A 826 -1.30 -0.07 11.86
N GLN A 827 -2.01 -0.85 12.68
CA GLN A 827 -3.34 -1.34 12.35
C GLN A 827 -4.38 -0.23 12.15
N TYR A 828 -4.20 0.93 12.80
CA TYR A 828 -5.12 2.07 12.68
C TYR A 828 -4.89 2.90 11.43
N ALA A 829 -3.75 2.71 10.78
CA ALA A 829 -3.43 3.33 9.49
C ALA A 829 -3.88 2.50 8.28
N VAL A 830 -4.19 1.21 8.46
CA VAL A 830 -4.68 0.33 7.36
C VAL A 830 -6.15 -0.01 7.45
N ASN A 831 -6.72 0.00 8.66
CA ASN A 831 -8.10 -0.40 8.86
C ASN A 831 -9.02 0.82 8.95
N ASN A 832 -10.28 0.60 8.58
CA ASN A 832 -11.34 1.57 8.81
C ASN A 832 -11.82 1.53 10.25
N VAL A 833 -12.16 2.70 10.80
CA VAL A 833 -12.69 2.82 12.16
C VAL A 833 -13.96 1.95 12.30
N THR A 834 -13.98 1.11 13.33
CA THR A 834 -15.05 0.13 13.55
C THR A 834 -16.44 0.78 13.57
N SER A 835 -17.35 0.21 12.79
CA SER A 835 -18.74 0.67 12.65
C SER A 835 -18.90 2.14 12.19
N GLY A 836 -17.82 2.79 11.72
CA GLY A 836 -17.82 4.21 11.36
C GLY A 836 -18.05 5.16 12.54
N ILE A 837 -17.88 4.70 13.79
CA ILE A 837 -18.08 5.50 15.01
C ILE A 837 -16.74 6.09 15.44
N TYR A 838 -16.58 7.40 15.29
CA TYR A 838 -15.35 8.11 15.62
C TYR A 838 -15.39 8.56 17.08
N HIS A 839 -14.41 8.12 17.85
CA HIS A 839 -14.38 8.34 19.29
C HIS A 839 -13.62 9.62 19.65
N LEU A 840 -14.09 10.28 20.72
CA LEU A 840 -13.51 11.46 21.33
C LEU A 840 -13.14 11.20 22.78
N ASN A 841 -11.97 11.68 23.18
CA ASN A 841 -11.62 11.81 24.59
C ASN A 841 -10.82 13.10 24.80
N ASN A 842 -10.80 13.61 26.03
CA ASN A 842 -10.02 14.78 26.38
C ASN A 842 -8.51 14.55 26.11
N PRO A 843 -7.79 15.57 25.65
CA PRO A 843 -6.38 15.47 25.32
C PRO A 843 -5.52 15.18 26.55
N ASN A 844 -4.42 14.47 26.33
CA ASN A 844 -3.34 14.39 27.32
C ASN A 844 -2.44 15.63 27.22
N THR A 845 -2.52 16.51 28.21
CA THR A 845 -1.67 17.72 28.25
C THR A 845 -0.23 17.44 28.70
N THR A 846 0.14 16.18 29.00
CA THR A 846 1.41 15.83 29.66
C THR A 846 2.22 14.72 28.99
N ASP A 847 1.63 13.89 28.13
CA ASP A 847 2.25 12.67 27.61
C ASP A 847 1.95 12.56 26.10
N TRP A 848 3.00 12.66 25.29
CA TRP A 848 2.93 12.77 23.82
C TRP A 848 3.01 11.41 23.11
N LYS A 849 3.02 10.30 23.86
CA LYS A 849 3.10 8.91 23.37
C LYS A 849 1.71 8.30 23.18
N TYR A 850 1.62 7.15 22.49
CA TYR A 850 0.44 6.28 22.57
C TYR A 850 0.11 5.98 24.04
N VAL A 851 -1.00 6.54 24.50
CA VAL A 851 -1.58 6.22 25.80
C VAL A 851 -2.99 5.75 25.53
N ASP A 852 -3.23 4.50 25.89
CA ASP A 852 -4.47 3.81 25.65
C ASP A 852 -5.67 4.61 26.20
N GLY A 853 -6.66 4.83 25.34
CA GLY A 853 -7.90 5.52 25.66
C GLY A 853 -7.84 7.05 25.66
N GLN A 854 -6.70 7.70 25.39
CA GLN A 854 -6.59 9.18 25.45
C GLN A 854 -6.67 9.86 24.09
N GLY A 855 -7.19 11.10 24.07
CA GLY A 855 -7.43 11.86 22.85
C GLY A 855 -6.15 12.39 22.20
N ASN A 856 -6.00 12.19 20.89
CA ASN A 856 -4.92 12.76 20.10
C ASN A 856 -5.41 13.18 18.70
N ASP A 857 -5.22 14.45 18.33
CA ASP A 857 -5.61 14.93 17.00
C ASP A 857 -4.53 14.66 15.95
N ASN A 858 -4.73 13.61 15.17
CA ASN A 858 -3.88 13.24 14.05
C ASN A 858 -4.70 12.54 12.95
N ASP A 859 -4.06 12.16 11.86
CA ASP A 859 -4.73 11.55 10.71
C ASP A 859 -5.08 10.07 10.90
N PHE A 860 -4.88 9.51 12.09
CA PHE A 860 -5.16 8.12 12.43
C PHE A 860 -6.07 7.97 13.65
N CYS A 861 -6.49 9.09 14.27
CA CYS A 861 -7.40 9.09 15.41
C CYS A 861 -8.83 8.70 15.01
N GLY A 862 -9.63 8.33 16.02
CA GLY A 862 -11.06 8.02 15.89
C GLY A 862 -11.46 6.66 16.46
N TRP A 863 -10.49 5.85 16.88
CA TRP A 863 -10.73 4.55 17.50
C TRP A 863 -11.05 4.72 18.98
N ILE A 864 -11.77 3.78 19.60
CA ILE A 864 -12.08 3.89 21.04
C ILE A 864 -10.83 3.88 21.93
N ARG A 865 -9.80 3.12 21.54
CA ARG A 865 -8.49 3.05 22.22
C ARG A 865 -7.49 4.09 21.71
N PHE A 866 -7.81 4.77 20.61
CA PHE A 866 -7.04 5.89 20.06
C PHE A 866 -7.97 7.02 19.57
N PRO A 867 -8.71 7.65 20.50
CA PRO A 867 -9.73 8.63 20.15
C PRO A 867 -9.12 9.94 19.67
N CYS A 868 -9.89 10.76 18.96
CA CYS A 868 -9.47 12.13 18.64
C CYS A 868 -9.59 13.01 19.89
N ALA A 869 -8.78 14.08 19.95
CA ALA A 869 -8.79 15.04 21.04
C ALA A 869 -9.87 16.11 20.87
N THR A 870 -10.21 16.47 19.63
CA THR A 870 -11.21 17.51 19.35
C THR A 870 -12.36 17.00 18.49
N PHE A 871 -13.53 17.58 18.75
CA PHE A 871 -14.76 17.25 18.04
C PHE A 871 -14.64 17.52 16.53
N GLY A 872 -14.09 18.68 16.15
CA GLY A 872 -13.88 19.05 14.75
C GLY A 872 -13.01 18.03 14.01
N LYS A 873 -11.91 17.56 14.63
CA LYS A 873 -11.04 16.55 14.01
C LYS A 873 -11.76 15.22 13.80
N ALA A 874 -12.55 14.74 14.77
CA ALA A 874 -13.32 13.51 14.62
C ALA A 874 -14.37 13.60 13.50
N VAL A 875 -15.06 14.73 13.36
CA VAL A 875 -16.02 14.96 12.27
C VAL A 875 -15.32 14.96 10.91
N ILE A 876 -14.24 15.72 10.77
CA ILE A 876 -13.47 15.79 9.52
C ILE A 876 -12.96 14.41 9.13
N ARG A 877 -12.37 13.66 10.08
CA ARG A 877 -11.89 12.29 9.86
C ARG A 877 -13.00 11.37 9.39
N SER A 878 -14.16 11.42 10.04
CA SER A 878 -15.33 10.61 9.66
C SER A 878 -15.80 10.90 8.23
N ILE A 879 -15.85 12.17 7.84
CA ILE A 879 -16.25 12.58 6.50
C ILE A 879 -15.21 12.15 5.45
N THR A 880 -13.92 12.36 5.72
CA THR A 880 -12.85 12.05 4.77
C THR A 880 -12.67 10.55 4.54
N GLN A 881 -12.79 9.72 5.57
CA GLN A 881 -12.55 8.28 5.46
C GLN A 881 -13.78 7.51 4.95
N HIS A 882 -15.00 8.07 5.09
CA HIS A 882 -16.25 7.43 4.66
C HIS A 882 -17.21 8.39 3.92
N PRO A 883 -16.84 8.94 2.76
CA PRO A 883 -17.70 9.88 2.04
C PRO A 883 -19.04 9.25 1.61
N GLU A 884 -19.03 7.93 1.31
CA GLU A 884 -20.15 7.19 0.71
C GLU A 884 -21.01 6.41 1.72
N ILE A 885 -20.45 6.00 2.86
CA ILE A 885 -21.14 5.13 3.84
C ILE A 885 -21.90 5.97 4.89
N ASN A 886 -21.41 7.17 5.21
CA ASN A 886 -21.97 7.99 6.27
C ASN A 886 -22.85 9.09 5.67
N SER A 887 -24.13 8.77 5.43
CA SER A 887 -25.19 9.79 5.41
C SER A 887 -25.27 10.53 6.76
N GLU A 888 -24.81 9.85 7.83
CA GLU A 888 -24.67 10.33 9.18
C GLU A 888 -23.26 10.04 9.75
N VAL A 889 -22.58 11.09 10.21
CA VAL A 889 -21.31 11.04 10.98
C VAL A 889 -21.64 10.70 12.43
N LYS A 890 -21.13 9.58 12.94
CA LYS A 890 -21.37 9.13 14.32
C LYS A 890 -20.15 9.37 15.20
N ILE A 891 -20.36 10.06 16.31
CA ILE A 891 -19.31 10.46 17.24
C ILE A 891 -19.55 9.80 18.61
N GLY A 892 -18.64 8.92 19.04
CA GLY A 892 -18.67 8.29 20.37
C GLY A 892 -17.87 9.09 21.40
N ILE A 893 -18.40 9.28 22.61
CA ILE A 893 -17.67 9.98 23.69
C ILE A 893 -17.09 8.97 24.69
N VAL A 894 -15.76 8.97 24.83
CA VAL A 894 -15.02 8.14 25.80
C VAL A 894 -15.00 8.86 27.15
N GLU A 895 -15.69 8.29 28.14
CA GLU A 895 -15.68 8.74 29.55
C GLU A 895 -16.00 10.24 29.79
N GLY A 896 -16.90 10.82 28.99
CA GLY A 896 -17.32 12.22 29.10
C GLY A 896 -16.31 13.21 28.51
N PHE A 897 -16.81 14.26 27.84
CA PHE A 897 -15.96 15.19 27.09
C PHE A 897 -16.05 16.61 27.64
N VAL A 898 -14.90 17.26 27.88
CA VAL A 898 -14.81 18.61 28.44
C VAL A 898 -14.38 19.59 27.35
N LEU A 899 -15.30 20.48 26.99
CA LEU A 899 -15.05 21.60 26.09
C LEU A 899 -14.52 22.79 26.91
N ASN A 900 -13.20 22.91 27.03
CA ASN A 900 -12.50 23.90 27.87
C ASN A 900 -11.62 24.89 27.06
N THR A 901 -11.70 24.91 25.73
CA THR A 901 -10.76 25.70 24.91
C THR A 901 -11.07 27.20 24.91
N ASN A 902 -10.04 28.05 24.89
CA ASN A 902 -10.13 29.50 24.64
C ASN A 902 -10.57 29.86 23.20
N ILE A 903 -11.08 28.89 22.43
CA ILE A 903 -11.45 29.00 21.02
C ILE A 903 -12.69 28.13 20.78
N THR A 904 -13.66 28.69 20.07
CA THR A 904 -14.85 28.02 19.52
C THR A 904 -14.47 26.85 18.61
N THR A 905 -15.03 25.64 18.84
CA THR A 905 -14.83 24.52 17.90
C THR A 905 -15.76 24.70 16.71
N GLN A 906 -15.20 25.04 15.55
CA GLN A 906 -15.94 25.14 14.30
C GLN A 906 -16.14 23.74 13.72
N ILE A 907 -17.39 23.39 13.46
CA ILE A 907 -17.82 22.12 12.89
C ILE A 907 -18.53 22.44 11.56
N ASP A 908 -17.88 22.09 10.46
CA ASP A 908 -18.50 22.05 9.13
C ASP A 908 -18.89 20.61 8.83
N ALA A 909 -20.19 20.35 8.77
CA ALA A 909 -20.73 19.03 8.52
C ALA A 909 -20.85 18.67 7.04
N ARG A 910 -20.45 19.56 6.11
CA ARG A 910 -20.46 19.32 4.65
C ARG A 910 -21.77 18.74 4.12
N GLY A 911 -22.88 19.28 4.61
CA GLY A 911 -24.25 18.90 4.30
C GLY A 911 -24.77 17.65 5.00
N LYS A 912 -23.97 16.94 5.80
CA LYS A 912 -24.29 15.67 6.47
C LYS A 912 -24.94 15.87 7.84
N LYS A 913 -25.50 14.79 8.40
CA LYS A 913 -25.95 14.74 9.81
C LYS A 913 -24.79 14.30 10.70
N VAL A 914 -24.51 15.02 11.78
CA VAL A 914 -23.53 14.66 12.81
C VAL A 914 -24.29 14.29 14.08
N SER A 915 -24.14 13.05 14.52
CA SER A 915 -24.84 12.49 15.66
C SER A 915 -23.87 12.06 16.74
N ILE A 916 -24.10 12.53 17.96
CA ILE A 916 -23.41 12.00 19.14
C ILE A 916 -24.07 10.67 19.51
N SER A 917 -23.29 9.59 19.43
CA SER A 917 -23.70 8.23 19.75
C SER A 917 -22.98 7.73 21.01
N ASN A 918 -23.39 6.55 21.50
CA ASN A 918 -22.63 5.88 22.55
C ASN A 918 -21.22 5.54 22.05
N GLN A 919 -20.27 5.50 22.98
CA GLN A 919 -19.00 4.82 22.73
C GLN A 919 -19.23 3.33 22.48
N LEU A 920 -18.33 2.74 21.71
CA LEU A 920 -18.21 1.29 21.63
C LEU A 920 -17.74 0.72 22.98
N SER A 921 -17.78 -0.59 23.11
CA SER A 921 -17.18 -1.30 24.22
C SER A 921 -15.65 -1.27 24.11
N TYR A 922 -14.97 -0.75 25.11
CA TYR A 922 -13.49 -0.64 25.10
C TYR A 922 -12.76 -1.97 24.85
N SER A 923 -13.33 -3.06 25.37
CA SER A 923 -12.73 -4.39 25.35
C SER A 923 -12.89 -5.13 24.02
N ASP A 924 -13.87 -4.79 23.20
CA ASP A 924 -14.21 -5.57 22.00
C ASP A 924 -14.80 -4.79 20.84
N GLU A 925 -14.91 -3.47 20.98
CA GLU A 925 -15.48 -2.55 20.00
C GLU A 925 -16.91 -2.90 19.57
N SER A 926 -17.63 -3.67 20.39
CA SER A 926 -19.05 -3.95 20.19
C SER A 926 -19.91 -2.76 20.58
N SER A 927 -21.06 -2.60 19.93
CA SER A 927 -22.07 -1.61 20.33
C SER A 927 -22.66 -1.98 21.70
N ARG A 928 -22.72 -1.03 22.63
CA ARG A 928 -23.42 -1.18 23.92
C ARG A 928 -24.76 -0.45 23.92
N ASP A 929 -25.68 -0.94 24.75
CA ASP A 929 -26.96 -0.29 25.05
C ASP A 929 -26.76 1.13 25.61
N SER A 930 -27.78 1.98 25.39
CA SER A 930 -27.82 3.42 25.64
C SER A 930 -27.32 3.84 27.03
N GLN A 931 -26.04 4.20 27.13
CA GLN A 931 -25.50 4.95 28.26
C GLN A 931 -25.80 6.45 28.08
N ILE A 932 -25.94 7.17 29.18
CA ILE A 932 -26.08 8.63 29.14
C ILE A 932 -24.73 9.22 28.72
N VAL A 933 -24.74 10.05 27.67
CA VAL A 933 -23.53 10.76 27.22
C VAL A 933 -23.33 12.01 28.07
N PHE A 934 -22.17 12.17 28.69
CA PHE A 934 -21.82 13.34 29.49
C PHE A 934 -20.99 14.34 28.67
N LEU A 935 -21.49 15.57 28.56
CA LEU A 935 -20.80 16.67 27.89
C LEU A 935 -20.61 17.81 28.89
N TYR A 936 -19.37 18.24 29.07
CA TYR A 936 -19.01 19.32 29.98
C TYR A 936 -18.58 20.55 29.16
N VAL A 937 -19.02 21.73 29.58
CA VAL A 937 -18.58 23.00 28.99
C VAL A 937 -17.94 23.84 30.09
N LYS A 938 -16.76 24.41 29.82
CA LYS A 938 -15.99 25.21 30.77
C LYS A 938 -15.37 26.42 30.07
N GLY A 939 -15.27 27.55 30.77
CA GLY A 939 -14.64 28.75 30.24
C GLY A 939 -15.37 29.27 29.00
N ASN A 940 -14.65 29.55 27.91
CA ASN A 940 -15.24 30.00 26.64
C ASN A 940 -15.60 28.85 25.67
N GLY A 941 -15.83 27.64 26.18
CA GLY A 941 -16.15 26.48 25.36
C GLY A 941 -17.46 26.68 24.57
N GLN A 942 -17.40 26.59 23.25
CA GLN A 942 -18.59 26.66 22.39
C GLN A 942 -18.48 25.73 21.17
N TYR A 943 -19.55 25.00 20.87
CA TYR A 943 -19.75 24.30 19.61
C TYR A 943 -20.33 25.27 18.58
N SER A 944 -19.57 25.62 17.55
CA SER A 944 -20.08 26.39 16.41
C SER A 944 -20.31 25.45 15.26
N PHE A 945 -21.55 25.32 14.84
CA PHE A 945 -21.97 24.32 13.86
C PHE A 945 -22.46 24.99 12.58
N SER A 946 -22.08 24.44 11.44
CA SER A 946 -22.38 24.96 10.10
C SER A 946 -22.62 23.84 9.10
N ASN A 947 -23.36 24.16 8.02
CA ASN A 947 -23.49 23.31 6.83
C ASN A 947 -23.86 21.84 7.11
N GLY A 948 -24.99 21.58 7.77
CA GLY A 948 -25.47 20.22 8.01
C GLY A 948 -26.51 20.13 9.13
N THR A 949 -26.69 18.94 9.70
CA THR A 949 -27.55 18.69 10.85
C THR A 949 -26.75 18.23 12.06
N PHE A 950 -27.00 18.76 13.26
CA PHE A 950 -26.38 18.28 14.51
C PHE A 950 -27.42 17.60 15.40
N SER A 951 -27.14 16.41 15.92
CA SER A 951 -28.10 15.61 16.68
C SER A 951 -27.49 15.03 17.94
N VAL A 952 -28.16 15.24 19.07
CA VAL A 952 -27.76 14.70 20.37
C VAL A 952 -28.97 14.07 21.06
N THR A 953 -28.82 12.81 21.48
CA THR A 953 -29.88 12.02 22.11
C THR A 953 -29.36 11.39 23.40
N ASN A 954 -30.20 11.30 24.44
CA ASN A 954 -29.89 10.62 25.72
C ASN A 954 -28.59 11.13 26.38
N CYS A 955 -28.57 12.43 26.68
CA CYS A 955 -27.37 13.13 27.10
C CYS A 955 -27.55 13.93 28.39
N SER A 956 -26.45 14.21 29.09
CA SER A 956 -26.36 15.15 30.19
C SER A 956 -25.34 16.23 29.85
N LEU A 957 -25.81 17.46 29.63
CA LEU A 957 -24.95 18.63 29.45
C LEU A 957 -24.71 19.29 30.81
N ILE A 958 -23.44 19.53 31.14
CA ILE A 958 -23.00 20.06 32.42
C ILE A 958 -22.19 21.33 32.17
N ASP A 959 -22.71 22.46 32.64
CA ASP A 959 -21.96 23.73 32.64
C ASP A 959 -21.05 23.80 33.87
N GLN A 960 -19.76 24.03 33.66
CA GLN A 960 -18.76 24.23 34.71
C GLN A 960 -18.34 25.70 34.87
N GLY A 961 -18.97 26.63 34.14
CA GLY A 961 -18.85 28.07 34.35
C GLY A 961 -17.54 28.73 33.91
N ASP A 962 -17.40 30.01 34.28
CA ASP A 962 -16.31 30.96 33.96
C ASP A 962 -16.27 31.47 32.49
N ALA A 963 -17.41 31.66 31.84
CA ALA A 963 -17.49 32.22 30.48
C ALA A 963 -17.14 33.71 30.46
N ILE A 964 -16.09 34.08 29.72
CA ILE A 964 -15.66 35.49 29.62
C ILE A 964 -16.30 36.18 28.39
N THR A 965 -16.56 35.42 27.32
CA THR A 965 -16.97 35.97 26.01
C THR A 965 -18.08 35.19 25.31
N THR A 966 -18.13 33.87 25.44
CA THR A 966 -19.14 33.04 24.79
C THR A 966 -20.40 32.96 25.63
N LYS A 967 -21.54 33.38 25.07
CA LYS A 967 -22.83 33.39 25.78
C LYS A 967 -23.61 32.09 25.68
N TYR A 968 -23.32 31.28 24.66
CA TYR A 968 -24.08 30.07 24.33
C TYR A 968 -23.14 28.89 24.13
N MET A 969 -23.50 27.72 24.67
CA MET A 969 -22.74 26.48 24.48
C MET A 969 -22.72 26.04 23.02
N ILE A 970 -23.80 26.33 22.29
CA ILE A 970 -23.95 25.95 20.89
C ILE A 970 -24.39 27.18 20.10
N ALA A 971 -23.67 27.47 19.02
CA ALA A 971 -24.00 28.49 18.05
C ALA A 971 -24.24 27.84 16.68
N MET A 972 -25.47 27.93 16.18
CA MET A 972 -25.77 27.54 14.80
C MET A 972 -25.46 28.70 13.86
N GLN A 973 -24.64 28.45 12.85
CA GLN A 973 -24.35 29.41 11.79
C GLN A 973 -25.50 29.52 10.78
N GLN A 974 -25.53 30.60 9.99
CA GLN A 974 -26.61 30.90 9.04
C GLN A 974 -26.87 29.79 8.00
N ASN A 975 -25.82 29.06 7.61
CA ASN A 975 -25.88 27.95 6.65
C ASN A 975 -26.16 26.58 7.29
N SER A 976 -26.51 26.52 8.57
CA SER A 976 -26.90 25.28 9.24
C SER A 976 -28.24 24.76 8.71
N LYS A 977 -28.42 23.44 8.57
CA LYS A 977 -29.71 22.84 8.16
C LYS A 977 -30.62 22.61 9.35
N SER A 978 -30.15 21.91 10.38
CA SER A 978 -30.94 21.69 11.59
C SER A 978 -30.16 21.28 12.83
N ILE A 979 -30.81 21.36 13.99
CA ILE A 979 -30.33 20.81 15.26
C ILE A 979 -31.43 19.99 15.95
N GLU A 980 -31.06 18.86 16.54
CA GLU A 980 -31.94 17.95 17.26
C GLU A 980 -31.40 17.66 18.68
N PHE A 981 -32.20 17.94 19.70
CA PHE A 981 -31.95 17.59 21.11
C PHE A 981 -33.09 16.74 21.65
N LYS A 982 -32.80 15.50 22.06
CA LYS A 982 -33.81 14.55 22.54
C LYS A 982 -33.40 13.86 23.83
N TYR A 983 -34.31 13.77 24.80
CA TYR A 983 -34.09 13.05 26.06
C TYR A 983 -32.82 13.50 26.81
N CYS A 984 -32.57 14.81 26.85
CA CYS A 984 -31.37 15.35 27.49
C CYS A 984 -31.69 16.12 28.77
N ASN A 985 -30.74 16.09 29.71
CA ASN A 985 -30.77 16.89 30.92
C ASN A 985 -29.68 17.98 30.86
N PHE A 986 -30.00 19.16 31.39
CA PHE A 986 -29.03 20.24 31.58
C PHE A 986 -28.88 20.54 33.07
N THR A 987 -27.63 20.61 33.52
CA THR A 987 -27.30 20.95 34.91
C THR A 987 -26.06 21.84 34.97
N THR A 988 -25.91 22.59 36.05
CA THR A 988 -24.68 23.34 36.37
C THR A 988 -23.91 22.60 37.46
N ASP A 989 -22.58 22.71 37.47
CA ASP A 989 -21.75 22.14 38.53
C ASP A 989 -22.00 22.88 39.87
N PHE A 990 -22.11 22.14 40.97
CA PHE A 990 -22.60 22.61 42.28
C PHE A 990 -21.70 23.67 42.95
N ASN A 991 -20.50 23.89 42.42
CA ASN A 991 -19.48 24.77 43.01
C ASN A 991 -19.34 26.14 42.30
N VAL A 992 -20.07 26.39 41.22
CA VAL A 992 -19.97 27.64 40.45
C VAL A 992 -21.03 28.63 40.93
N THR A 993 -20.61 29.79 41.45
CA THR A 993 -21.51 30.76 42.07
C THR A 993 -22.07 31.83 41.12
N THR A 994 -21.61 31.93 39.87
CA THR A 994 -22.21 32.72 38.76
C THR A 994 -21.39 32.55 37.47
N ASP A 995 -22.01 32.82 36.32
CA ASP A 995 -21.57 32.63 34.91
C ASP A 995 -22.01 31.31 34.27
N THR A 996 -23.31 31.17 33.99
CA THR A 996 -23.84 30.07 33.16
C THR A 996 -24.03 30.50 31.71
N HIS A 997 -23.68 29.62 30.79
CA HIS A 997 -24.00 29.72 29.37
C HIS A 997 -25.49 29.47 29.11
N GLY A 998 -26.05 30.15 28.11
CA GLY A 998 -27.25 29.69 27.43
C GLY A 998 -26.94 28.41 26.64
N LEU A 999 -27.96 27.63 26.30
CA LEU A 999 -27.77 26.41 25.52
C LEU A 999 -27.49 26.72 24.05
N LEU A 1000 -28.33 27.56 23.42
CA LEU A 1000 -28.38 27.64 21.97
C LEU A 1000 -28.60 29.07 21.44
N GLU A 1001 -27.77 29.48 20.49
CA GLU A 1001 -28.01 30.62 19.61
C GLU A 1001 -28.23 30.15 18.16
N ILE A 1002 -29.34 30.58 17.56
CA ILE A 1002 -29.79 30.11 16.25
C ILE A 1002 -29.73 31.25 15.24
N ASN A 1003 -28.79 31.17 14.30
CA ASN A 1003 -28.68 32.13 13.20
C ASN A 1003 -29.21 31.56 11.87
N GLY A 1004 -29.50 30.26 11.78
CA GLY A 1004 -29.91 29.57 10.57
C GLY A 1004 -30.46 28.17 10.83
N GLY A 1005 -31.30 27.66 9.92
CA GLY A 1005 -31.80 26.29 9.96
C GLY A 1005 -32.95 26.04 10.95
N SER A 1006 -33.31 24.76 11.10
CA SER A 1006 -34.46 24.33 11.92
C SER A 1006 -34.03 23.68 13.24
N VAL A 1007 -34.82 23.85 14.29
CA VAL A 1007 -34.51 23.39 15.65
C VAL A 1007 -35.62 22.47 16.15
N ASN A 1008 -35.23 21.31 16.66
CA ASN A 1008 -36.13 20.37 17.30
C ASN A 1008 -35.61 19.98 18.69
N ILE A 1009 -36.30 20.42 19.74
CA ILE A 1009 -35.98 20.13 21.14
C ILE A 1009 -37.14 19.34 21.73
N GLU A 1010 -36.87 18.14 22.22
CA GLU A 1010 -37.90 17.23 22.71
C GLU A 1010 -37.46 16.53 24.00
N GLN A 1011 -38.35 16.48 24.99
CA GLN A 1011 -38.11 15.79 26.26
C GLN A 1011 -36.81 16.24 26.95
N VAL A 1012 -36.56 17.54 26.96
CA VAL A 1012 -35.45 18.14 27.68
C VAL A 1012 -35.91 18.60 29.07
N THR A 1013 -35.04 18.39 30.06
CA THR A 1013 -35.29 18.83 31.44
C THR A 1013 -34.16 19.73 31.92
N ILE A 1014 -34.50 20.89 32.48
CA ILE A 1014 -33.53 21.87 33.01
C ILE A 1014 -33.98 22.36 34.39
N TYR A 1015 -33.03 22.44 35.32
CA TYR A 1015 -33.26 22.90 36.70
C TYR A 1015 -32.22 23.94 37.15
N ASN A 1016 -32.70 24.99 37.83
CA ASN A 1016 -31.90 25.91 38.65
C ASN A 1016 -30.71 26.56 37.93
N VAL A 1017 -30.95 27.19 36.77
CA VAL A 1017 -29.91 27.84 35.96
C VAL A 1017 -30.03 29.36 36.11
N THR A 1018 -28.91 30.06 36.32
CA THR A 1018 -28.87 31.53 36.41
C THR A 1018 -27.93 32.13 35.37
N MET A 1019 -28.50 32.65 34.28
CA MET A 1019 -27.77 33.24 33.17
C MET A 1019 -27.62 34.77 33.36
N PRO A 1020 -26.39 35.29 33.52
CA PRO A 1020 -26.19 36.70 33.79
C PRO A 1020 -26.51 37.59 32.58
N GLU A 1021 -26.11 37.21 31.37
CA GLU A 1021 -26.18 38.10 30.19
C GLU A 1021 -26.86 37.50 28.94
N CYS A 1022 -27.61 36.41 29.10
CA CYS A 1022 -28.24 35.73 27.98
C CYS A 1022 -29.53 35.00 28.37
N ASN A 1023 -30.21 34.49 27.35
CA ASN A 1023 -31.37 33.60 27.42
C ASN A 1023 -30.91 32.16 27.21
N PHE A 1024 -31.73 31.18 27.62
CA PHE A 1024 -31.35 29.78 27.40
C PHE A 1024 -31.31 29.41 25.91
N ILE A 1025 -32.27 29.91 25.13
CA ILE A 1025 -32.38 29.75 23.67
C ILE A 1025 -32.65 31.11 23.05
N LYS A 1026 -31.85 31.47 22.04
CA LYS A 1026 -31.99 32.71 21.28
C LYS A 1026 -32.23 32.44 19.79
N LEU A 1027 -33.28 33.04 19.24
CA LEU A 1027 -33.64 33.01 17.82
C LEU A 1027 -33.25 34.34 17.16
N ASN A 1028 -32.35 34.30 16.18
CA ASN A 1028 -32.00 35.47 15.36
C ASN A 1028 -32.69 35.40 13.97
N TYR A 1029 -32.59 36.50 13.22
CA TYR A 1029 -32.95 36.51 11.79
C TYR A 1029 -32.22 35.39 11.04
N GLY A 1030 -32.93 34.67 10.18
CA GLY A 1030 -32.42 33.48 9.49
C GLY A 1030 -32.84 32.15 10.13
N THR A 1031 -33.39 32.16 11.35
CA THR A 1031 -34.04 30.97 11.94
C THR A 1031 -35.12 30.42 11.00
N GLY A 1032 -35.09 29.11 10.74
CA GLY A 1032 -36.02 28.39 9.87
C GLY A 1032 -37.29 27.95 10.61
N TYR A 1033 -37.37 26.70 11.07
CA TYR A 1033 -38.52 26.20 11.85
C TYR A 1033 -38.10 25.84 13.27
N VAL A 1034 -38.88 26.21 14.28
CA VAL A 1034 -38.59 25.90 15.68
C VAL A 1034 -39.69 25.00 16.26
N ASN A 1035 -39.31 23.85 16.80
CA ASN A 1035 -40.18 22.95 17.53
C ASN A 1035 -39.60 22.63 18.90
N ILE A 1036 -40.32 22.99 19.96
CA ILE A 1036 -39.97 22.63 21.34
C ILE A 1036 -41.14 21.87 21.93
N SER A 1037 -40.92 20.61 22.32
CA SER A 1037 -41.97 19.72 22.80
C SER A 1037 -41.61 18.95 24.06
N SER A 1038 -42.64 18.63 24.84
CA SER A 1038 -42.56 17.66 25.95
C SER A 1038 -41.44 17.93 26.98
N SER A 1039 -41.07 19.20 27.18
CA SER A 1039 -39.90 19.63 27.94
C SER A 1039 -40.29 20.39 29.22
N THR A 1040 -39.42 20.34 30.23
CA THR A 1040 -39.66 20.96 31.55
C THR A 1040 -38.51 21.90 31.92
N PHE A 1041 -38.86 23.13 32.29
CA PHE A 1041 -37.94 24.19 32.69
C PHE A 1041 -38.33 24.69 34.08
N THR A 1042 -37.42 24.57 35.05
CA THR A 1042 -37.70 24.93 36.45
C THR A 1042 -36.58 25.79 37.05
N GLY A 1043 -36.95 26.91 37.67
CA GLY A 1043 -35.99 27.77 38.40
C GLY A 1043 -34.96 28.43 37.49
N ILE A 1044 -35.38 28.92 36.31
CA ILE A 1044 -34.47 29.50 35.32
C ILE A 1044 -34.50 31.02 35.38
N LEU A 1045 -33.39 31.60 35.81
CA LEU A 1045 -33.22 33.04 36.00
C LEU A 1045 -32.32 33.61 34.91
N SER A 1046 -32.76 34.70 34.27
CA SER A 1046 -31.94 35.50 33.35
C SER A 1046 -31.85 36.94 33.87
N VAL A 1047 -30.65 37.48 34.08
CA VAL A 1047 -30.45 38.73 34.84
C VAL A 1047 -30.36 39.98 33.95
N ALA A 1048 -29.60 39.91 32.85
CA ALA A 1048 -29.37 41.01 31.91
C ALA A 1048 -29.62 40.55 30.47
N SER A 1049 -30.84 40.10 30.19
CA SER A 1049 -31.29 39.74 28.84
C SER A 1049 -32.39 40.65 28.31
N ASN A 1050 -32.76 40.44 27.05
CA ASN A 1050 -33.85 41.17 26.39
C ASN A 1050 -35.25 40.62 26.74
N GLY A 1051 -35.38 39.78 27.77
CA GLY A 1051 -36.62 39.11 28.15
C GLY A 1051 -36.68 37.65 27.70
N GLY A 1052 -37.56 36.86 28.32
CA GLY A 1052 -37.74 35.44 28.03
C GLY A 1052 -36.56 34.59 28.50
N SER A 1053 -36.50 34.24 29.78
CA SER A 1053 -35.36 33.50 30.37
C SER A 1053 -35.07 32.18 29.67
N ILE A 1054 -36.09 31.52 29.10
CA ILE A 1054 -35.91 30.32 28.27
C ILE A 1054 -35.76 30.69 26.80
N LEU A 1055 -36.75 31.37 26.23
CA LEU A 1055 -36.81 31.61 24.80
C LEU A 1055 -36.94 33.10 24.51
N PHE A 1056 -35.94 33.63 23.83
CA PHE A 1056 -35.97 34.96 23.23
C PHE A 1056 -35.86 34.86 21.71
N GLY A 1057 -36.61 35.66 20.96
CA GLY A 1057 -36.50 35.65 19.51
C GLY A 1057 -36.96 36.93 18.82
N GLU A 1058 -36.18 37.36 17.83
CA GLU A 1058 -36.57 38.38 16.85
C GLU A 1058 -36.53 37.72 15.46
N VAL A 1059 -37.69 37.31 14.95
CA VAL A 1059 -37.80 36.51 13.71
C VAL A 1059 -38.74 37.17 12.71
N ASN A 1060 -38.40 37.05 11.44
CA ASN A 1060 -39.18 37.59 10.31
C ASN A 1060 -39.65 36.44 9.40
N GLY A 1061 -40.18 36.77 8.22
CA GLY A 1061 -40.69 35.80 7.24
C GLY A 1061 -39.70 34.73 6.76
N SER A 1062 -38.40 34.79 7.14
CA SER A 1062 -37.48 33.65 6.94
C SER A 1062 -37.81 32.45 7.83
N CYS A 1063 -38.54 32.67 8.94
CA CYS A 1063 -38.94 31.64 9.87
C CYS A 1063 -40.28 31.03 9.46
N SER A 1064 -40.28 29.76 9.09
CA SER A 1064 -41.46 29.02 8.65
C SER A 1064 -42.49 28.80 9.76
N GLY A 1065 -42.09 28.94 11.03
CA GLY A 1065 -43.00 28.85 12.18
C GLY A 1065 -42.29 28.46 13.48
N ILE A 1066 -42.97 28.77 14.59
CA ILE A 1066 -42.57 28.38 15.94
C ILE A 1066 -43.68 27.54 16.55
N ARG A 1067 -43.38 26.30 16.94
CA ARG A 1067 -44.30 25.37 17.60
C ARG A 1067 -43.81 25.01 19.00
N LEU A 1068 -44.64 25.27 19.99
CA LEU A 1068 -44.38 25.01 21.40
C LEU A 1068 -45.49 24.09 21.93
N SER A 1069 -45.13 22.88 22.36
CA SER A 1069 -46.15 21.89 22.76
C SER A 1069 -45.80 21.09 24.01
N ASN A 1070 -46.77 20.84 24.89
CA ASN A 1070 -46.58 20.02 26.10
C ASN A 1070 -45.40 20.52 26.97
N LEU A 1071 -45.32 21.83 27.21
CA LEU A 1071 -44.22 22.44 27.96
C LEU A 1071 -44.64 22.85 29.37
N THR A 1072 -43.73 22.70 30.33
CA THR A 1072 -43.93 23.19 31.69
C THR A 1072 -42.82 24.17 32.06
N PHE A 1073 -43.20 25.40 32.37
CA PHE A 1073 -42.32 26.45 32.88
C PHE A 1073 -42.68 26.73 34.34
N THR A 1074 -41.73 26.57 35.25
CA THR A 1074 -41.88 26.86 36.68
C THR A 1074 -40.78 27.80 37.12
N GLU A 1075 -41.12 28.90 37.79
CA GLU A 1075 -40.15 29.86 38.34
C GLU A 1075 -39.13 30.36 37.29
N CYS A 1076 -39.58 30.56 36.05
CA CYS A 1076 -38.75 31.10 34.97
C CYS A 1076 -38.87 32.64 34.97
N ILE A 1077 -37.79 33.33 35.36
CA ILE A 1077 -37.78 34.76 35.65
C ILE A 1077 -36.77 35.47 34.76
N SER A 1078 -37.20 36.58 34.16
CA SER A 1078 -36.31 37.48 33.41
C SER A 1078 -36.25 38.85 34.09
N LEU A 1079 -35.07 39.21 34.58
CA LEU A 1079 -34.75 40.52 35.16
C LEU A 1079 -34.09 41.42 34.08
N ASP A 1080 -34.02 42.73 34.36
CA ASP A 1080 -33.77 43.77 33.36
C ASP A 1080 -32.44 44.51 33.54
N THR A 1081 -31.90 44.99 32.42
CA THR A 1081 -30.94 46.12 32.34
C THR A 1081 -31.27 47.18 31.26
N THR A 1082 -32.29 46.98 30.40
CA THR A 1082 -32.60 47.78 29.19
C THR A 1082 -34.04 48.32 29.07
N GLY A 1083 -34.94 48.02 30.00
CA GLY A 1083 -36.32 48.53 30.05
C GLY A 1083 -37.33 47.82 29.15
N LYS A 1084 -36.93 46.74 28.44
CA LYS A 1084 -37.75 46.05 27.42
C LYS A 1084 -38.14 44.60 27.78
N THR A 1085 -38.11 44.24 29.05
CA THR A 1085 -38.33 42.86 29.55
C THR A 1085 -39.80 42.64 29.89
N TYR A 1086 -40.58 42.02 29.01
CA TYR A 1086 -42.03 41.82 29.19
C TYR A 1086 -42.41 40.36 29.47
N GLY A 1087 -41.68 39.40 28.92
CA GLY A 1087 -41.92 37.97 29.10
C GLY A 1087 -40.94 37.34 30.08
N GLY A 1088 -41.44 36.55 31.02
CA GLY A 1088 -40.64 35.83 32.01
C GLY A 1088 -39.92 34.63 31.42
N ALA A 1089 -40.66 33.65 30.89
CA ALA A 1089 -40.10 32.46 30.27
C ALA A 1089 -39.91 32.63 28.75
N ILE A 1090 -40.84 33.29 28.07
CA ILE A 1090 -40.85 33.44 26.61
C ILE A 1090 -41.05 34.91 26.22
N GLN A 1091 -40.20 35.42 25.33
CA GLN A 1091 -40.36 36.73 24.70
C GLN A 1091 -40.05 36.66 23.20
N LEU A 1092 -41.06 36.90 22.35
CA LEU A 1092 -40.92 36.82 20.89
C LEU A 1092 -41.39 38.10 20.20
N TYR A 1093 -40.61 38.56 19.23
CA TYR A 1093 -40.96 39.57 18.24
C TYR A 1093 -41.01 38.89 16.88
N THR A 1094 -42.19 38.83 16.28
CA THR A 1094 -42.42 38.10 15.03
C THR A 1094 -43.01 39.01 13.96
N SER A 1095 -42.56 38.85 12.71
CA SER A 1095 -43.13 39.51 11.54
C SER A 1095 -43.37 38.49 10.43
N GLY A 1096 -44.63 38.23 10.08
CA GLY A 1096 -44.99 37.23 9.06
C GLY A 1096 -44.79 35.76 9.49
N VAL A 1097 -44.61 35.47 10.79
CA VAL A 1097 -44.33 34.11 11.31
C VAL A 1097 -45.50 33.61 12.15
N GLY A 1098 -45.92 32.36 11.91
CA GLY A 1098 -46.91 31.67 12.74
C GLY A 1098 -46.32 31.14 14.05
N VAL A 1099 -47.01 31.37 15.17
CA VAL A 1099 -46.66 30.80 16.48
C VAL A 1099 -47.79 29.91 16.97
N ASP A 1100 -47.54 28.61 17.11
CA ASP A 1100 -48.45 27.60 17.63
C ASP A 1100 -48.06 27.20 19.06
N ILE A 1101 -48.99 27.36 20.01
CA ILE A 1101 -48.77 27.07 21.43
C ILE A 1101 -49.88 26.13 21.90
N ASN A 1102 -49.51 24.91 22.25
CA ASN A 1102 -50.45 23.86 22.61
C ASN A 1102 -50.07 23.17 23.93
N ASN A 1103 -50.96 23.15 24.91
CA ASN A 1103 -50.74 22.49 26.20
C ASN A 1103 -49.46 22.97 26.92
N VAL A 1104 -49.31 24.28 27.08
CA VAL A 1104 -48.17 24.91 27.78
C VAL A 1104 -48.62 25.46 29.12
N GLN A 1105 -47.86 25.19 30.19
CA GLN A 1105 -48.12 25.65 31.55
C GLN A 1105 -47.05 26.61 32.03
N PHE A 1106 -47.46 27.75 32.62
CA PHE A 1106 -46.57 28.68 33.31
C PHE A 1106 -46.95 28.74 34.80
N LYS A 1107 -45.98 28.50 35.68
CA LYS A 1107 -46.13 28.57 37.14
C LYS A 1107 -45.09 29.55 37.67
N GLN A 1108 -45.54 30.63 38.31
CA GLN A 1108 -44.65 31.62 38.96
C GLN A 1108 -43.55 32.19 38.03
N CYS A 1109 -43.83 32.30 36.73
CA CYS A 1109 -42.92 32.92 35.77
C CYS A 1109 -43.23 34.42 35.66
N SER A 1110 -42.21 35.27 35.61
CA SER A 1110 -42.38 36.73 35.56
C SER A 1110 -41.29 37.43 34.75
N GLY A 1111 -41.70 38.46 34.00
CA GLY A 1111 -40.80 39.46 33.41
C GLY A 1111 -40.91 40.77 34.19
N LEU A 1112 -39.96 41.69 34.04
CA LEU A 1112 -39.99 42.98 34.76
C LEU A 1112 -41.31 43.74 34.55
N ASN A 1113 -41.74 43.83 33.29
CA ASN A 1113 -42.92 44.60 32.86
C ASN A 1113 -44.08 43.70 32.41
N GLY A 1114 -44.09 42.42 32.76
CA GLY A 1114 -45.14 41.49 32.33
C GLY A 1114 -45.11 40.10 32.97
N GLY A 1115 -45.85 39.16 32.37
CA GLY A 1115 -46.10 37.82 32.93
C GLY A 1115 -45.11 36.76 32.45
N GLY A 1116 -45.53 35.49 32.44
CA GLY A 1116 -44.69 34.38 31.98
C GLY A 1116 -44.35 34.40 30.48
N MET A 1117 -45.12 35.12 29.65
CA MET A 1117 -44.96 35.14 28.20
C MET A 1117 -45.30 36.52 27.62
N PHE A 1118 -44.54 36.95 26.63
CA PHE A 1118 -44.82 38.11 25.78
C PHE A 1118 -44.57 37.77 24.32
N ILE A 1119 -45.52 38.08 23.45
CA ILE A 1119 -45.39 37.92 22.00
C ILE A 1119 -45.90 39.18 21.33
N ARG A 1120 -45.06 39.82 20.51
CA ARG A 1120 -45.45 40.94 19.65
C ARG A 1120 -45.35 40.49 18.21
N GLN A 1121 -46.51 40.42 17.56
CA GLN A 1121 -46.60 40.17 16.13
C GLN A 1121 -46.75 41.51 15.42
N GLU A 1122 -45.78 41.87 14.59
CA GLU A 1122 -45.86 43.03 13.71
C GLU A 1122 -46.64 42.63 12.45
N SER A 1123 -47.60 43.48 12.06
CA SER A 1123 -48.26 43.34 10.77
C SER A 1123 -47.24 43.57 9.66
N SER A 1124 -47.08 42.56 8.81
CA SER A 1124 -46.34 42.59 7.55
C SER A 1124 -46.72 43.77 6.67
#